data_AF-A0A0S4FNJ6-F1
#
_entry.id   AF-A0A0S4FNJ6-F1
#
_cell.length_a   1.000
_cell.length_b   1.000
_cell.length_c   1.000
_cell.angle_alpha   90.00
_cell.angle_beta   90.00
_cell.angle_gamma   90.00
#
_symmetry.space_group_name_H-M   'P 1'
#
loop_
_entity.id
_entity.type
_entity.pdbx_description
1 polymer ?
#
loop_
_entity_poly.entity_id
_entity_poly.type
_entity_poly.pdbx_seq_one_letter_code
_entity_poly.pdbx_strand_id
1 'polypeptide(L)'
;MTSDIYTNTTPPDSSTTNTTNESSSPGNNPEYNNYQNDYQAAGEAPPSFTNEQIIQAALDVKRFLEGNKYLPEYITINGIQVNQATFLQLLTTTTIKINNSNTTLTELFYVKLPGTGTETVTPGTLTQTEYLQLAQNIQEYINTNQQAPATMSTVFGNIKFQSLLYLYTRALSMCQTYGTLPTYLAVRPWSNIPITDTNKKTITTQDITQTAIEVKNFLEYHKYLPDYITINGIVVNQATFLQLLTQTTIKINNQDTTPLTLQNIKQPTTSTETTTPGTLTQNEYIQLAENIQTFITNNGQAPATITSSLGNMKFESALYLYCRVLNNYKDNGVLPQLVTVRPWSASNIPIRDEFFTIQQITKTAIEVKNFLEGNKYLPEYITVNGVVMNQSQFIYLLVTATSHANAGDSSLITLLNANKPVSGTETIISANLLHDEYINIADTVKAYIEANKKAPSLTSTSLGQMGYQSLLYMYCRILNQYNLNQELPISINVKPWKTTNIPIYDKTSFTISEISQTAVEVKLFVDAKGYIPEWITVGGVLLNQSQFLHLLTTSVISINSQYMGSVKPVNAELPSIIVNDDLSEGTLSTDSYVLLAQQIKTYIEQNKKGPNSMTTALGTTSFKSLIYMYSRILQQYKLHQTLPTTIILKNWTTPIYDDHFTPQEITKTATDVKVFFDGNGYLPEYITISGVVVNQAQFLQLLVTTTLKLNSADSSSTYLQKVALPTSSYEKMSSGNINLADYIPLAQSIYEHITGNQVAAGSFDMILGKISFPSQLYLFSNVLDSFRKNQHLPESIYVKTWKTARTIGTTNYGNVVVLGAYGNLVSSVKIAYIVGVHPIESASHQALIEAIEAYDNSLAYCYYIYKVSVTKDASNYEKGRMNGQLLANMFAVPEIKAKKYNMAIDIHSNVGNWAQNRFVFSPISGGSSESLAWTIKNRIEWLSYFFPPSQTSPQYVTIPLIQGGIPAIIYETYTYESYDVTRSHANDFVSVVDGLAF
;
A
#
# COMPACT_ATOMS: atom_id res chain seq x y z
N MET A 1 16.19 -13.26 46.91
CA MET A 1 17.49 -12.95 47.54
C MET A 1 17.36 -11.61 48.26
N THR A 2 18.20 -11.36 49.26
CA THR A 2 18.26 -10.15 50.12
C THR A 2 18.30 -8.82 49.36
N SER A 3 17.94 -7.64 49.90
CA SER A 3 17.08 -7.16 51.03
C SER A 3 17.14 -5.59 51.00
N ASP A 4 16.52 -4.72 51.81
CA ASP A 4 15.62 -4.71 53.00
C ASP A 4 14.60 -3.55 52.81
N ILE A 5 13.33 -3.63 53.21
CA ILE A 5 12.74 -3.33 54.56
C ILE A 5 13.08 -1.93 55.12
N TYR A 6 12.09 -1.01 55.12
CA TYR A 6 11.44 -0.51 56.34
C TYR A 6 10.12 0.25 56.04
N THR A 7 9.19 0.26 56.99
CA THR A 7 7.83 0.86 56.88
C THR A 7 7.50 1.70 58.11
N ASN A 8 6.75 2.80 57.93
CA ASN A 8 5.90 3.51 58.91
C ASN A 8 4.88 4.35 58.09
N THR A 9 3.55 4.27 58.22
CA THR A 9 2.63 4.57 59.36
C THR A 9 2.55 6.05 59.75
N THR A 10 1.39 6.66 59.46
CA THR A 10 0.82 7.90 60.05
C THR A 10 0.68 7.78 61.58
N PRO A 11 0.61 8.88 62.39
CA PRO A 11 -0.35 10.00 62.26
C PRO A 11 0.25 11.37 62.74
N PRO A 12 -0.49 12.38 63.27
CA PRO A 12 -1.92 12.75 63.16
C PRO A 12 -2.13 14.20 62.61
N ASP A 13 -3.38 14.68 62.65
CA ASP A 13 -3.78 16.08 62.46
C ASP A 13 -3.47 16.95 63.70
N SER A 14 -3.17 18.24 63.50
CA SER A 14 -3.12 19.25 64.58
C SER A 14 -3.22 20.69 64.04
N SER A 15 -4.31 21.39 64.38
CA SER A 15 -4.44 22.83 64.17
C SER A 15 -4.11 23.61 65.45
N THR A 16 -3.19 24.58 65.35
CA THR A 16 -3.01 25.62 66.39
C THR A 16 -2.67 26.95 65.73
N THR A 17 -3.55 27.94 65.91
CA THR A 17 -3.22 29.35 65.73
C THR A 17 -2.20 29.79 66.77
N ASN A 18 -1.31 30.72 66.42
CA ASN A 18 -0.69 31.58 67.42
C ASN A 18 -0.48 32.99 66.87
N THR A 19 -1.21 33.94 67.46
CA THR A 19 -1.07 35.38 67.20
C THR A 19 0.01 35.96 68.10
N THR A 20 0.98 36.67 67.53
CA THR A 20 1.84 37.60 68.28
C THR A 20 1.62 39.01 67.75
N ASN A 21 0.76 39.77 68.44
CA ASN A 21 0.82 41.23 68.36
C ASN A 21 2.12 41.67 69.04
N GLU A 22 2.94 42.47 68.37
CA GLU A 22 3.82 43.41 69.07
C GLU A 22 3.39 44.84 68.75
N SER A 23 3.00 45.56 69.81
CA SER A 23 2.61 46.95 69.77
C SER A 23 3.79 47.85 70.14
N SER A 24 4.20 48.75 69.24
CA SER A 24 5.09 49.86 69.58
C SER A 24 4.32 51.18 69.47
N SER A 25 3.96 51.76 70.62
CA SER A 25 3.34 53.10 70.71
C SER A 25 4.30 54.22 70.24
N PRO A 26 3.79 55.40 69.88
CA PRO A 26 4.60 56.45 69.25
C PRO A 26 5.65 57.05 70.20
N GLY A 27 6.92 56.80 69.90
CA GLY A 27 8.04 57.52 70.50
C GLY A 27 8.27 58.85 69.78
N ASN A 28 7.91 59.96 70.42
CA ASN A 28 8.39 61.28 69.99
C ASN A 28 9.91 61.36 70.19
N ASN A 29 10.67 61.57 69.10
CA ASN A 29 12.02 62.13 69.20
C ASN A 29 12.26 63.10 68.02
N PRO A 30 12.37 64.43 68.23
CA PRO A 30 12.23 65.43 67.18
C PRO A 30 13.56 65.82 66.50
N GLU A 31 14.38 64.85 66.10
CA GLU A 31 15.73 65.12 65.57
C GLU A 31 16.06 64.25 64.34
N TYR A 32 15.84 64.81 63.14
CA TYR A 32 16.71 64.69 61.94
C TYR A 32 16.22 65.60 60.79
N ASN A 33 15.77 66.82 61.13
CA ASN A 33 15.27 67.82 60.17
C ASN A 33 16.40 68.61 59.49
N ASN A 34 17.66 68.21 59.64
CA ASN A 34 18.82 69.03 59.29
C ASN A 34 19.84 68.31 58.38
N TYR A 35 19.40 68.06 57.14
CA TYR A 35 20.30 68.07 55.97
C TYR A 35 19.87 69.21 55.03
N GLN A 36 19.64 70.39 55.61
CA GLN A 36 19.57 71.64 54.86
C GLN A 36 20.94 72.32 55.00
N ASN A 37 21.65 72.42 53.87
CA ASN A 37 22.98 73.01 53.72
C ASN A 37 24.11 72.30 54.51
N ASP A 38 24.91 71.52 53.80
CA ASP A 38 26.36 71.70 53.92
C ASP A 38 26.99 71.58 52.52
N TYR A 39 27.98 72.43 52.24
CA TYR A 39 28.64 72.57 50.93
C TYR A 39 27.74 72.84 49.70
N GLN A 40 27.22 74.06 49.60
CA GLN A 40 27.35 74.82 48.35
C GLN A 40 28.04 76.15 48.64
N ALA A 41 29.00 76.52 47.79
CA ALA A 41 29.51 77.89 47.79
C ALA A 41 28.45 78.83 47.19
N ALA A 42 28.39 80.08 47.66
CA ALA A 42 27.40 81.06 47.22
C ALA A 42 27.60 81.41 45.72
N GLY A 43 26.89 80.70 44.84
CA GLY A 43 26.98 80.84 43.38
C GLY A 43 26.90 79.52 42.60
N GLU A 44 26.99 78.36 43.26
CA GLU A 44 26.84 77.06 42.59
C GLU A 44 25.36 76.76 42.27
N ALA A 45 25.12 76.19 41.09
CA ALA A 45 23.78 75.73 40.68
C ALA A 45 23.37 74.48 41.48
N PRO A 46 22.07 74.23 41.73
CA PRO A 46 21.63 73.00 42.39
C PRO A 46 22.06 71.76 41.59
N PRO A 47 22.42 70.65 42.26
CA PRO A 47 22.79 69.43 41.56
C PRO A 47 21.71 68.96 40.58
N SER A 48 22.11 68.48 39.42
CA SER A 48 21.19 68.03 38.38
C SER A 48 21.72 66.80 37.64
N PHE A 49 20.81 66.01 37.09
CA PHE A 49 21.09 64.70 36.51
C PHE A 49 20.62 64.60 35.05
N THR A 50 21.30 63.78 34.26
CA THR A 50 20.79 63.34 32.95
C THR A 50 19.74 62.24 33.11
N ASN A 51 18.95 61.97 32.06
CA ASN A 51 17.99 60.86 32.08
C ASN A 51 18.72 59.51 32.27
N GLU A 52 19.88 59.33 31.65
CA GLU A 52 20.69 58.11 31.68
C GLU A 52 21.22 57.81 33.09
N GLN A 53 21.62 58.84 33.84
CA GLN A 53 22.04 58.69 35.25
C GLN A 53 20.89 58.20 36.14
N ILE A 54 19.67 58.73 35.93
CA ILE A 54 18.46 58.31 36.65
C ILE A 54 18.04 56.89 36.22
N ILE A 55 18.13 56.55 34.93
CA ILE A 55 17.86 55.20 34.40
C ILE A 55 18.85 54.17 34.98
N GLN A 56 20.13 54.50 35.10
CA GLN A 56 21.13 53.61 35.70
C GLN A 56 20.83 53.36 37.18
N ALA A 57 20.54 54.41 37.96
CA ALA A 57 20.09 54.24 39.33
C ALA A 57 18.79 53.41 39.43
N ALA A 58 17.87 53.54 38.46
CA ALA A 58 16.64 52.75 38.39
C ALA A 58 16.90 51.26 38.18
N LEU A 59 17.88 50.90 37.34
CA LEU A 59 18.31 49.51 37.14
C LEU A 59 18.91 48.89 38.40
N ASP A 60 19.76 49.63 39.11
CA ASP A 60 20.42 49.12 40.31
C ASP A 60 19.48 49.05 41.52
N VAL A 61 18.56 50.00 41.66
CA VAL A 61 17.46 49.89 42.65
C VAL A 61 16.53 48.73 42.28
N LYS A 62 16.13 48.54 41.01
CA LYS A 62 15.32 47.37 40.58
C LYS A 62 15.98 46.05 41.03
N ARG A 63 17.28 45.88 40.75
CA ARG A 63 18.07 44.72 41.17
C ARG A 63 18.05 44.55 42.69
N PHE A 64 18.24 45.62 43.45
CA PHE A 64 18.21 45.61 44.91
C PHE A 64 16.83 45.17 45.44
N LEU A 65 15.73 45.74 44.93
CA LEU A 65 14.37 45.40 45.37
C LEU A 65 14.02 43.93 45.06
N GLU A 66 14.42 43.44 43.89
CA GLU A 66 14.12 42.09 43.45
C GLU A 66 14.88 41.02 44.26
N GLY A 67 16.10 41.32 44.71
CA GLY A 67 16.86 40.49 45.64
C GLY A 67 16.37 40.59 47.09
N ASN A 68 16.22 41.81 47.63
CA ASN A 68 16.12 42.04 49.08
C ASN A 68 14.70 42.23 49.62
N LYS A 69 13.71 42.54 48.76
CA LYS A 69 12.27 42.72 49.12
C LYS A 69 11.91 43.92 50.00
N TYR A 70 12.86 44.80 50.33
CA TYR A 70 12.63 46.08 51.01
C TYR A 70 13.27 47.24 50.23
N LEU A 71 12.84 48.49 50.47
CA LEU A 71 13.42 49.68 49.83
C LEU A 71 14.80 50.01 50.45
N PRO A 72 15.83 50.36 49.65
CA PRO A 72 17.09 50.85 50.19
C PRO A 72 16.87 52.20 50.90
N GLU A 73 17.56 52.43 52.02
CA GLU A 73 17.41 53.64 52.83
C GLU A 73 17.73 54.93 52.04
N TYR A 74 18.86 54.89 51.32
CA TYR A 74 19.32 55.92 50.40
C TYR A 74 19.62 55.32 49.02
N ILE A 75 19.43 56.11 47.97
CA ILE A 75 19.75 55.76 46.58
C ILE A 75 20.89 56.67 46.12
N THR A 76 21.94 56.11 45.52
CA THR A 76 23.05 56.90 44.98
C THR A 76 22.86 57.13 43.48
N ILE A 77 22.90 58.39 43.04
CA ILE A 77 22.81 58.82 41.64
C ILE A 77 24.04 59.67 41.34
N ASN A 78 24.92 59.21 40.46
CA ASN A 78 26.16 59.92 40.09
C ASN A 78 27.00 60.41 41.30
N GLY A 79 27.07 59.59 42.37
CA GLY A 79 27.78 59.91 43.62
C GLY A 79 26.96 60.67 44.67
N ILE A 80 25.79 61.21 44.33
CA ILE A 80 24.90 61.94 45.25
C ILE A 80 23.89 60.99 45.87
N GLN A 81 23.73 61.01 47.19
CA GLN A 81 22.71 60.24 47.90
C GLN A 81 21.38 61.00 47.98
N VAL A 82 20.28 60.34 47.64
CA VAL A 82 18.91 60.86 47.76
C VAL A 82 18.02 59.88 48.52
N ASN A 83 16.96 60.38 49.16
CA ASN A 83 15.98 59.53 49.83
C ASN A 83 14.99 58.89 48.83
N GLN A 84 14.25 57.88 49.29
CA GLN A 84 13.30 57.11 48.46
C GLN A 84 12.22 57.98 47.79
N ALA A 85 11.72 59.01 48.47
CA ALA A 85 10.66 59.89 47.96
C ALA A 85 11.15 60.81 46.84
N THR A 86 12.35 61.36 47.03
CA THR A 86 13.11 62.13 46.03
C THR A 86 13.40 61.24 44.81
N PHE A 87 13.73 59.97 45.03
CA PHE A 87 13.93 59.03 43.92
C PHE A 87 12.64 58.72 43.14
N LEU A 88 11.49 58.53 43.81
CA LEU A 88 10.20 58.38 43.11
C LEU A 88 9.86 59.61 42.24
N GLN A 89 10.20 60.81 42.71
CA GLN A 89 10.07 62.05 41.94
C GLN A 89 10.95 61.99 40.68
N LEU A 90 12.25 61.71 40.83
CA LEU A 90 13.18 61.65 39.68
C LEU A 90 12.77 60.57 38.66
N LEU A 91 12.37 59.38 39.13
CA LEU A 91 11.86 58.28 38.30
C LEU A 91 10.65 58.68 37.45
N THR A 92 9.66 59.35 38.07
CA THR A 92 8.43 59.77 37.37
C THR A 92 8.69 60.95 36.43
N THR A 93 9.52 61.92 36.82
CA THR A 93 9.97 63.01 35.93
C THR A 93 10.70 62.47 34.70
N THR A 94 11.67 61.57 34.86
CA THR A 94 12.41 60.97 33.74
C THR A 94 11.50 60.12 32.86
N THR A 95 10.53 59.39 33.42
CA THR A 95 9.52 58.65 32.64
C THR A 95 8.71 59.60 31.73
N ILE A 96 8.23 60.73 32.25
CA ILE A 96 7.50 61.74 31.45
C ILE A 96 8.42 62.40 30.41
N LYS A 97 9.66 62.74 30.79
CA LYS A 97 10.64 63.36 29.89
C LYS A 97 11.00 62.46 28.71
N ILE A 98 11.21 61.16 28.93
CA ILE A 98 11.48 60.20 27.85
C ILE A 98 10.29 60.14 26.87
N ASN A 99 9.05 60.05 27.37
CA ASN A 99 7.87 60.06 26.50
C ASN A 99 7.81 61.31 25.61
N ASN A 100 8.20 62.45 26.16
CA ASN A 100 8.19 63.74 25.48
C ASN A 100 9.51 64.03 24.72
N SER A 101 10.40 63.04 24.55
CA SER A 101 11.73 63.16 23.92
C SER A 101 12.61 64.28 24.50
N ASN A 102 12.42 64.61 25.78
CA ASN A 102 13.07 65.70 26.48
C ASN A 102 14.38 65.25 27.16
N THR A 103 15.51 65.78 26.67
CA THR A 103 16.88 65.47 27.10
C THR A 103 17.53 66.54 27.99
N THR A 104 16.78 67.54 28.49
CA THR A 104 17.34 68.50 29.44
C THR A 104 17.82 67.82 30.72
N LEU A 105 18.62 68.50 31.53
CA LEU A 105 18.92 68.04 32.89
C LEU A 105 17.66 68.08 33.78
N THR A 106 17.65 67.28 34.85
CA THR A 106 16.64 67.30 35.91
C THR A 106 17.31 67.80 37.19
N GLU A 107 16.92 68.97 37.69
CA GLU A 107 17.41 69.52 38.97
C GLU A 107 16.91 68.70 40.17
N LEU A 108 17.74 68.61 41.21
CA LEU A 108 17.45 67.86 42.43
C LEU A 108 16.42 68.59 43.31
N PHE A 109 15.22 68.04 43.38
CA PHE A 109 14.15 68.51 44.26
C PHE A 109 13.95 67.54 45.44
N TYR A 110 14.29 67.96 46.66
CA TYR A 110 14.15 67.11 47.85
C TYR A 110 12.69 66.94 48.28
N VAL A 111 12.24 65.68 48.36
CA VAL A 111 10.87 65.31 48.74
C VAL A 111 10.84 64.61 50.09
N LYS A 112 9.84 64.93 50.92
CA LYS A 112 9.61 64.26 52.21
C LYS A 112 9.06 62.84 52.01
N LEU A 113 9.48 61.92 52.88
CA LEU A 113 8.95 60.54 52.92
C LEU A 113 7.43 60.54 53.25
N PRO A 114 6.65 59.59 52.71
CA PRO A 114 5.22 59.48 52.97
C PRO A 114 4.91 58.98 54.39
N GLY A 115 3.66 59.15 54.82
CA GLY A 115 3.09 58.38 55.93
C GLY A 115 2.76 56.92 55.54
N THR A 116 2.20 56.15 56.47
CA THR A 116 1.77 54.76 56.24
C THR A 116 0.60 54.67 55.26
N GLY A 117 0.79 53.96 54.13
CA GLY A 117 -0.23 53.73 53.11
C GLY A 117 -0.76 52.29 53.09
N THR A 118 -2.04 52.12 52.73
CA THR A 118 -2.68 50.80 52.56
C THR A 118 -2.68 50.37 51.09
N GLU A 119 -2.41 49.10 50.82
CA GLU A 119 -2.39 48.56 49.45
C GLU A 119 -3.64 47.72 49.19
N THR A 120 -4.40 48.07 48.14
CA THR A 120 -5.63 47.34 47.73
C THR A 120 -5.55 46.86 46.27
N VAL A 121 -4.31 46.70 45.77
CA VAL A 121 -4.01 46.33 44.38
C VAL A 121 -4.51 44.92 44.05
N THR A 122 -5.18 44.80 42.91
CA THR A 122 -5.44 43.54 42.21
C THR A 122 -4.44 43.37 41.05
N PRO A 123 -4.06 42.14 40.67
CA PRO A 123 -3.16 41.91 39.53
C PRO A 123 -3.76 42.40 38.21
N GLY A 124 -2.99 43.18 37.44
CA GLY A 124 -3.44 43.78 36.18
C GLY A 124 -2.29 44.39 35.38
N THR A 125 -2.62 45.19 34.36
CA THR A 125 -1.62 45.84 33.49
C THR A 125 -2.04 47.28 33.15
N LEU A 126 -1.16 48.24 33.42
CA LEU A 126 -1.30 49.61 32.94
C LEU A 126 -0.76 49.71 31.50
N THR A 127 -1.52 50.30 30.61
CA THR A 127 -1.03 50.78 29.31
C THR A 127 -0.08 51.98 29.49
N GLN A 128 0.69 52.28 28.45
CA GLN A 128 1.58 53.45 28.42
C GLN A 128 0.88 54.75 28.83
N THR A 129 -0.33 55.01 28.32
CA THR A 129 -1.12 56.19 28.69
C THR A 129 -1.47 56.21 30.18
N GLU A 130 -1.89 55.08 30.74
CA GLU A 130 -2.34 55.00 32.14
C GLU A 130 -1.18 55.18 33.14
N TYR A 131 0.00 54.58 32.90
CA TYR A 131 1.14 54.79 33.82
C TYR A 131 1.83 56.14 33.62
N LEU A 132 1.71 56.77 32.45
CA LEU A 132 2.14 58.17 32.25
C LEU A 132 1.21 59.14 32.96
N GLN A 133 -0.11 58.92 32.92
CA GLN A 133 -1.06 59.70 33.72
C GLN A 133 -0.78 59.51 35.22
N LEU A 134 -0.54 58.28 35.67
CA LEU A 134 -0.15 58.02 37.07
C LEU A 134 1.15 58.76 37.45
N ALA A 135 2.12 58.87 36.54
CA ALA A 135 3.37 59.61 36.79
C ALA A 135 3.10 61.12 36.93
N GLN A 136 2.22 61.68 36.09
CA GLN A 136 1.79 63.08 36.20
C GLN A 136 1.06 63.34 37.52
N ASN A 137 0.14 62.47 37.91
CA ASN A 137 -0.61 62.60 39.16
C ASN A 137 0.31 62.51 40.40
N ILE A 138 1.39 61.70 40.34
CA ILE A 138 2.42 61.65 41.40
C ILE A 138 3.22 62.95 41.46
N GLN A 139 3.61 63.51 40.31
CA GLN A 139 4.32 64.79 40.24
C GLN A 139 3.46 65.95 40.75
N GLU A 140 2.19 66.02 40.36
CA GLU A 140 1.23 67.01 40.87
C GLU A 140 1.10 66.91 42.40
N TYR A 141 0.88 65.71 42.94
CA TYR A 141 0.83 65.49 44.39
C TYR A 141 2.11 65.95 45.10
N ILE A 142 3.30 65.60 44.56
CA ILE A 142 4.59 65.98 45.13
C ILE A 142 4.80 67.50 45.08
N ASN A 143 4.44 68.16 43.98
CA ASN A 143 4.56 69.61 43.83
C ASN A 143 3.63 70.37 44.78
N THR A 144 2.41 69.87 45.02
CA THR A 144 1.47 70.47 45.99
C THR A 144 1.88 70.24 47.44
N ASN A 145 2.37 69.04 47.81
CA ASN A 145 2.55 68.64 49.21
C ASN A 145 4.02 68.66 49.69
N GLN A 146 4.99 68.77 48.79
CA GLN A 146 6.44 68.57 49.06
C GLN A 146 6.76 67.21 49.71
N GLN A 147 5.87 66.24 49.52
CA GLN A 147 5.90 64.91 50.13
C GLN A 147 5.43 63.88 49.09
N ALA A 148 6.03 62.69 49.09
CA ALA A 148 5.58 61.61 48.21
C ALA A 148 4.21 61.07 48.66
N PRO A 149 3.37 60.56 47.73
CA PRO A 149 2.10 59.95 48.10
C PRO A 149 2.33 58.61 48.81
N ALA A 150 1.65 58.40 49.94
CA ALA A 150 1.62 57.11 50.63
C ALA A 150 0.95 56.02 49.76
N THR A 151 -0.06 56.43 48.99
CA THR A 151 -0.82 55.61 48.04
C THR A 151 -1.31 56.46 46.86
N MET A 152 -1.40 55.87 45.67
CA MET A 152 -2.15 56.43 44.54
C MET A 152 -3.23 55.45 44.09
N SER A 153 -4.45 55.95 43.90
CA SER A 153 -5.58 55.16 43.40
C SER A 153 -5.48 54.93 41.89
N THR A 154 -5.79 53.71 41.46
CA THR A 154 -5.81 53.29 40.05
C THR A 154 -7.02 52.39 39.79
N VAL A 155 -7.27 52.04 38.52
CA VAL A 155 -8.30 51.05 38.12
C VAL A 155 -8.13 49.67 38.77
N PHE A 156 -6.95 49.35 39.30
CA PHE A 156 -6.66 48.10 40.01
C PHE A 156 -6.72 48.20 41.55
N GLY A 157 -6.99 49.39 42.10
CA GLY A 157 -6.93 49.69 43.54
C GLY A 157 -5.83 50.70 43.90
N ASN A 158 -5.59 50.86 45.21
CA ASN A 158 -4.58 51.77 45.74
C ASN A 158 -3.19 51.13 45.72
N ILE A 159 -2.31 51.63 44.84
CA ILE A 159 -0.90 51.23 44.80
C ILE A 159 -0.15 52.04 45.86
N LYS A 160 0.50 51.36 46.81
CA LYS A 160 1.29 52.03 47.86
C LYS A 160 2.68 52.49 47.36
N PHE A 161 3.27 53.43 48.08
CA PHE A 161 4.57 54.07 47.77
C PHE A 161 5.67 53.11 47.27
N GLN A 162 5.91 51.99 47.97
CA GLN A 162 6.94 51.02 47.59
C GLN A 162 6.69 50.42 46.19
N SER A 163 5.45 50.08 45.92
CA SER A 163 5.00 49.50 44.65
C SER A 163 5.02 50.52 43.51
N LEU A 164 4.76 51.81 43.80
CA LEU A 164 4.94 52.91 42.84
C LEU A 164 6.41 53.09 42.45
N LEU A 165 7.32 53.11 43.43
CA LEU A 165 8.77 53.21 43.19
C LEU A 165 9.25 52.03 42.34
N TYR A 166 8.86 50.81 42.69
CA TYR A 166 9.22 49.62 41.89
C TYR A 166 8.64 49.66 40.47
N LEU A 167 7.38 50.10 40.28
CA LEU A 167 6.76 50.26 38.96
C LEU A 167 7.60 51.15 38.04
N TYR A 168 8.05 52.32 38.50
CA TYR A 168 8.86 53.22 37.66
C TYR A 168 10.32 52.77 37.51
N THR A 169 10.90 52.06 38.49
CA THR A 169 12.20 51.41 38.25
C THR A 169 12.14 50.35 37.14
N ARG A 170 11.03 49.59 37.06
CA ARG A 170 10.76 48.66 35.95
C ARG A 170 10.51 49.41 34.64
N ALA A 171 9.73 50.48 34.63
CA ALA A 171 9.48 51.31 33.45
C ALA A 171 10.79 51.80 32.78
N LEU A 172 11.70 52.35 33.57
CA LEU A 172 13.00 52.84 33.08
C LEU A 172 13.97 51.70 32.74
N SER A 173 13.97 50.61 33.51
CA SER A 173 14.75 49.40 33.19
C SER A 173 14.33 48.76 31.85
N MET A 174 13.02 48.71 31.57
CA MET A 174 12.49 48.28 30.28
C MET A 174 12.90 49.25 29.16
N CYS A 175 12.86 50.56 29.43
CA CYS A 175 13.29 51.58 28.47
C CYS A 175 14.77 51.45 28.09
N GLN A 176 15.67 51.19 29.05
CA GLN A 176 17.09 50.92 28.75
C GLN A 176 17.26 49.66 27.90
N THR A 177 16.47 48.62 28.19
CA THR A 177 16.60 47.30 27.56
C THR A 177 16.09 47.29 26.12
N TYR A 178 15.04 48.07 25.82
CA TYR A 178 14.33 48.02 24.53
C TYR A 178 14.31 49.36 23.76
N GLY A 179 15.01 50.39 24.25
CA GLY A 179 15.13 51.71 23.62
C GLY A 179 13.87 52.59 23.65
N THR A 180 12.73 52.05 24.10
CA THR A 180 11.47 52.78 24.26
C THR A 180 10.80 52.35 25.56
N LEU A 181 10.06 53.28 26.19
CA LEU A 181 9.14 52.96 27.28
C LEU A 181 8.20 51.80 26.89
N PRO A 182 7.90 50.86 27.81
CA PRO A 182 7.11 49.67 27.50
C PRO A 182 5.63 50.04 27.26
N THR A 183 4.99 49.42 26.26
CA THR A 183 3.56 49.66 25.96
C THR A 183 2.63 49.18 27.08
N TYR A 184 3.09 48.21 27.87
CA TYR A 184 2.37 47.55 28.95
C TYR A 184 3.29 47.39 30.18
N LEU A 185 2.80 47.72 31.38
CA LEU A 185 3.45 47.42 32.65
C LEU A 185 2.53 46.63 33.58
N ALA A 186 2.99 45.47 34.01
CA ALA A 186 2.25 44.64 34.95
C ALA A 186 2.25 45.28 36.35
N VAL A 187 1.08 45.27 36.99
CA VAL A 187 0.85 45.76 38.36
C VAL A 187 0.42 44.58 39.23
N ARG A 188 1.07 44.43 40.39
CA ARG A 188 0.75 43.44 41.43
C ARG A 188 1.07 44.05 42.81
N PRO A 189 0.52 43.53 43.92
CA PRO A 189 0.88 43.95 45.28
C PRO A 189 2.37 43.78 45.58
N TRP A 190 2.88 44.54 46.56
CA TRP A 190 4.29 44.48 46.99
C TRP A 190 4.77 43.07 47.38
N SER A 191 3.88 42.24 47.93
CA SER A 191 4.15 40.86 48.30
C SER A 191 4.54 39.94 47.13
N ASN A 192 4.38 40.40 45.89
CA ASN A 192 4.47 39.58 44.68
C ASN A 192 5.62 40.03 43.76
N ILE A 193 6.73 40.53 44.32
CA ILE A 193 7.95 40.91 43.58
C ILE A 193 9.01 39.77 43.60
N PRO A 194 9.70 39.45 42.48
CA PRO A 194 9.81 40.24 41.25
C PRO A 194 8.58 40.15 40.34
N ILE A 195 8.35 41.19 39.55
CA ILE A 195 7.33 41.22 38.50
C ILE A 195 8.04 41.24 37.14
N THR A 196 7.76 40.24 36.30
CA THR A 196 8.23 40.18 34.91
C THR A 196 7.27 40.94 34.01
N ASP A 197 7.77 41.96 33.30
CA ASP A 197 7.03 42.70 32.27
C ASP A 197 7.24 42.09 30.88
N THR A 198 6.34 42.42 29.94
CA THR A 198 6.44 42.03 28.53
C THR A 198 6.95 43.17 27.66
N ASN A 199 7.65 42.85 26.57
CA ASN A 199 8.07 43.83 25.55
C ASN A 199 7.10 43.90 24.35
N LYS A 200 5.97 43.18 24.41
CA LYS A 200 4.91 43.20 23.40
C LYS A 200 4.32 44.61 23.26
N LYS A 201 4.09 45.03 22.02
CA LYS A 201 3.48 46.34 21.66
C LYS A 201 2.01 46.24 21.26
N THR A 202 1.49 45.03 21.09
CA THR A 202 0.15 44.70 20.60
C THR A 202 -0.32 43.36 21.15
N ILE A 203 -1.64 43.14 21.13
CA ILE A 203 -2.30 41.84 21.38
C ILE A 203 -2.85 41.33 20.04
N THR A 204 -2.67 40.04 19.73
CA THR A 204 -3.25 39.41 18.52
C THR A 204 -4.39 38.45 18.85
N THR A 205 -5.23 38.15 17.86
CA THR A 205 -6.24 37.09 17.95
C THR A 205 -5.63 35.72 18.27
N GLN A 206 -4.38 35.48 17.86
CA GLN A 206 -3.62 34.27 18.19
C GLN A 206 -3.22 34.23 19.68
N ASP A 207 -2.75 35.34 20.25
CA ASP A 207 -2.41 35.42 21.69
C ASP A 207 -3.66 35.11 22.56
N ILE A 208 -4.83 35.66 22.19
CA ILE A 208 -6.10 35.38 22.88
C ILE A 208 -6.55 33.93 22.67
N THR A 209 -6.48 33.41 21.45
CA THR A 209 -6.87 32.02 21.15
C THR A 209 -6.02 31.01 21.92
N GLN A 210 -4.72 31.25 22.06
CA GLN A 210 -3.84 30.42 22.89
C GLN A 210 -4.19 30.52 24.38
N THR A 211 -4.35 31.74 24.90
CA THR A 211 -4.74 31.97 26.31
C THR A 211 -6.11 31.35 26.62
N ALA A 212 -7.04 31.33 25.66
CA ALA A 212 -8.37 30.75 25.80
C ALA A 212 -8.31 29.23 26.06
N ILE A 213 -7.40 28.53 25.40
CA ILE A 213 -7.17 27.09 25.60
C ILE A 213 -6.59 26.83 26.99
N GLU A 214 -5.64 27.66 27.43
CA GLU A 214 -5.03 27.58 28.76
C GLU A 214 -6.05 27.82 29.88
N VAL A 215 -6.88 28.86 29.77
CA VAL A 215 -7.96 29.16 30.72
C VAL A 215 -9.03 28.07 30.74
N LYS A 216 -9.44 27.53 29.57
CA LYS A 216 -10.35 26.38 29.50
C LYS A 216 -9.75 25.13 30.14
N ASN A 217 -8.48 24.82 29.89
CA ASN A 217 -7.83 23.64 30.48
C ASN A 217 -7.67 23.78 32.01
N PHE A 218 -7.31 24.97 32.51
CA PHE A 218 -7.30 25.29 33.95
C PHE A 218 -8.69 25.06 34.56
N LEU A 219 -9.73 25.66 33.96
CA LEU A 219 -11.12 25.59 34.42
C LEU A 219 -11.64 24.15 34.41
N GLU A 220 -11.35 23.37 33.36
CA GLU A 220 -11.76 21.97 33.27
C GLU A 220 -11.11 21.06 34.33
N TYR A 221 -9.92 21.41 34.81
CA TYR A 221 -9.24 20.73 35.91
C TYR A 221 -9.73 21.24 37.28
N HIS A 222 -9.59 22.54 37.55
CA HIS A 222 -9.82 23.17 38.85
C HIS A 222 -11.28 23.44 39.20
N LYS A 223 -12.18 23.49 38.20
CA LYS A 223 -13.63 23.82 38.33
C LYS A 223 -13.95 25.26 38.77
N TYR A 224 -12.97 26.16 38.75
CA TYR A 224 -13.15 27.61 38.98
C TYR A 224 -12.32 28.44 37.97
N LEU A 225 -12.59 29.74 37.90
CA LEU A 225 -11.86 30.68 37.03
C LEU A 225 -10.56 31.16 37.68
N PRO A 226 -9.45 31.33 36.95
CA PRO A 226 -8.24 31.99 37.48
C PRO A 226 -8.54 33.41 37.98
N ASP A 227 -8.00 33.80 39.13
CA ASP A 227 -8.18 35.16 39.69
C ASP A 227 -7.66 36.26 38.75
N TYR A 228 -6.58 35.95 38.03
CA TYR A 228 -6.01 36.75 36.95
C TYR A 228 -5.50 35.83 35.83
N ILE A 229 -5.43 36.38 34.61
CA ILE A 229 -5.12 35.66 33.37
C ILE A 229 -3.93 36.35 32.72
N THR A 230 -3.02 35.59 32.08
CA THR A 230 -1.77 36.14 31.53
C THR A 230 -1.69 35.89 30.02
N ILE A 231 -1.92 36.93 29.21
CA ILE A 231 -1.86 36.90 27.75
C ILE A 231 -0.43 37.28 27.32
N ASN A 232 0.44 36.31 27.03
CA ASN A 232 1.80 36.57 26.53
C ASN A 232 2.61 37.59 27.40
N GLY A 233 2.47 37.46 28.72
CA GLY A 233 3.06 38.34 29.74
C GLY A 233 2.19 39.53 30.18
N ILE A 234 1.08 39.83 29.49
CA ILE A 234 0.12 40.87 29.87
C ILE A 234 -0.85 40.28 30.91
N VAL A 235 -0.88 40.83 32.12
CA VAL A 235 -1.77 40.38 33.20
C VAL A 235 -3.12 41.11 33.07
N VAL A 236 -4.22 40.37 32.98
CA VAL A 236 -5.58 40.90 32.88
C VAL A 236 -6.52 40.24 33.89
N ASN A 237 -7.60 40.94 34.25
CA ASN A 237 -8.70 40.34 35.02
C ASN A 237 -9.65 39.56 34.09
N GLN A 238 -10.60 38.82 34.69
CA GLN A 238 -11.54 37.98 33.94
C GLN A 238 -12.47 38.79 33.01
N ALA A 239 -12.89 40.01 33.40
CA ALA A 239 -13.78 40.86 32.60
C ALA A 239 -13.09 41.41 31.34
N THR A 240 -11.85 41.89 31.45
CA THR A 240 -11.01 42.21 30.29
C THR A 240 -10.78 40.98 29.42
N PHE A 241 -10.62 39.78 30.00
CA PHE A 241 -10.49 38.58 29.20
C PHE A 241 -11.78 38.21 28.45
N LEU A 242 -12.97 38.33 29.06
CA LEU A 242 -14.25 38.15 28.34
C LEU A 242 -14.40 39.15 27.19
N GLN A 243 -13.99 40.41 27.38
CA GLN A 243 -13.94 41.41 26.31
C GLN A 243 -13.00 40.96 25.17
N LEU A 244 -11.78 40.53 25.47
CA LEU A 244 -10.83 40.11 24.44
C LEU A 244 -11.25 38.81 23.74
N LEU A 245 -11.86 37.86 24.45
CA LEU A 245 -12.43 36.61 23.90
C LEU A 245 -13.55 36.89 22.89
N THR A 246 -14.54 37.69 23.28
CA THR A 246 -15.69 38.04 22.41
C THR A 246 -15.24 38.86 21.21
N GLN A 247 -14.34 39.84 21.40
CA GLN A 247 -13.76 40.60 20.30
C GLN A 247 -12.98 39.70 19.34
N THR A 248 -12.15 38.80 19.84
CA THR A 248 -11.42 37.82 19.02
C THR A 248 -12.35 36.93 18.22
N THR A 249 -13.46 36.48 18.81
CA THR A 249 -14.47 35.64 18.13
C THR A 249 -15.13 36.39 16.97
N ILE A 250 -15.53 37.65 17.17
CA ILE A 250 -16.10 38.51 16.10
C ILE A 250 -15.07 38.79 15.00
N LYS A 251 -13.82 39.11 15.37
CA LYS A 251 -12.75 39.39 14.40
C LYS A 251 -12.41 38.16 13.55
N ILE A 252 -12.37 36.96 14.13
CA ILE A 252 -12.22 35.70 13.40
C ILE A 252 -13.38 35.48 12.42
N ASN A 253 -14.63 35.68 12.85
CA ASN A 253 -15.81 35.57 11.99
C ASN A 253 -15.73 36.50 10.76
N ASN A 254 -15.21 37.72 10.97
CA ASN A 254 -15.11 38.76 9.95
C ASN A 254 -13.77 38.76 9.20
N GLN A 255 -12.90 37.75 9.43
CA GLN A 255 -11.55 37.62 8.86
C GLN A 255 -10.61 38.80 9.16
N ASP A 256 -10.89 39.57 10.23
CA ASP A 256 -10.12 40.73 10.65
C ASP A 256 -8.87 40.31 11.45
N THR A 257 -7.70 40.58 10.87
CA THR A 257 -6.38 40.27 11.45
C THR A 257 -5.75 41.43 12.19
N THR A 258 -6.42 42.59 12.29
CA THR A 258 -5.86 43.76 12.99
C THR A 258 -5.67 43.48 14.50
N PRO A 259 -4.67 44.09 15.16
CA PRO A 259 -4.46 43.90 16.59
C PRO A 259 -5.67 44.26 17.47
N LEU A 260 -5.69 43.73 18.68
CA LEU A 260 -6.61 44.12 19.75
C LEU A 260 -5.96 45.19 20.64
N THR A 261 -6.76 46.13 21.13
CA THR A 261 -6.36 47.11 22.14
C THR A 261 -6.67 46.57 23.53
N LEU A 262 -5.75 46.76 24.49
CA LEU A 262 -6.00 46.43 25.88
C LEU A 262 -6.96 47.47 26.48
N GLN A 263 -8.02 47.01 27.15
CA GLN A 263 -8.95 47.84 27.91
C GLN A 263 -9.13 47.25 29.31
N ASN A 264 -9.05 48.09 30.34
CA ASN A 264 -9.19 47.67 31.73
C ASN A 264 -10.67 47.71 32.14
N ILE A 265 -11.34 46.57 31.98
CA ILE A 265 -12.78 46.42 32.20
C ILE A 265 -13.04 46.02 33.65
N LYS A 266 -14.04 46.66 34.27
CA LYS A 266 -14.46 46.36 35.64
C LYS A 266 -15.18 44.99 35.72
N GLN A 267 -14.90 44.24 36.79
CA GLN A 267 -15.57 42.96 37.07
C GLN A 267 -17.09 43.14 37.30
N PRO A 268 -17.95 42.16 36.96
CA PRO A 268 -19.39 42.23 37.19
C PRO A 268 -19.74 42.16 38.69
N THR A 269 -20.99 42.49 39.03
CA THR A 269 -21.58 42.09 40.33
C THR A 269 -22.01 40.63 40.28
N THR A 270 -22.16 39.99 41.44
CA THR A 270 -22.69 38.62 41.56
C THR A 270 -24.13 38.51 41.06
N SER A 271 -24.45 37.43 40.35
CA SER A 271 -25.76 37.20 39.73
C SER A 271 -26.26 35.76 39.87
N THR A 272 -27.51 35.53 39.50
CA THR A 272 -28.12 34.20 39.32
C THR A 272 -28.27 33.87 37.84
N GLU A 273 -28.16 32.59 37.50
CA GLU A 273 -28.29 32.07 36.13
C GLU A 273 -29.63 31.35 35.97
N THR A 274 -30.26 31.49 34.79
CA THR A 274 -31.50 30.76 34.42
C THR A 274 -31.33 29.89 33.17
N THR A 275 -30.09 29.69 32.72
CA THR A 275 -29.78 28.96 31.49
C THR A 275 -30.14 27.47 31.55
N THR A 276 -30.91 27.01 30.57
CA THR A 276 -31.19 25.59 30.35
C THR A 276 -30.08 24.92 29.53
N PRO A 277 -29.85 23.60 29.70
CA PRO A 277 -28.98 22.84 28.79
C PRO A 277 -29.50 22.85 27.35
N GLY A 278 -28.64 23.12 26.38
CA GLY A 278 -29.01 23.21 24.97
C GLY A 278 -27.81 23.45 24.05
N THR A 279 -28.04 24.03 22.88
CA THR A 279 -27.01 24.42 21.91
C THR A 279 -27.28 25.82 21.37
N LEU A 280 -26.22 26.59 21.09
CA LEU A 280 -26.28 27.82 20.31
C LEU A 280 -25.64 27.60 18.94
N THR A 281 -26.24 28.16 17.89
CA THR A 281 -25.65 28.26 16.54
C THR A 281 -24.55 29.33 16.48
N GLN A 282 -23.73 29.30 15.43
CA GLN A 282 -22.73 30.34 15.14
C GLN A 282 -23.34 31.75 15.18
N ASN A 283 -24.47 31.97 14.51
CA ASN A 283 -25.13 33.27 14.48
C ASN A 283 -25.58 33.72 15.88
N GLU A 284 -26.09 32.81 16.70
CA GLU A 284 -26.53 33.14 18.06
C GLU A 284 -25.36 33.52 18.97
N TYR A 285 -24.24 32.78 18.98
CA TYR A 285 -23.11 33.14 19.86
C TYR A 285 -22.26 34.30 19.32
N ILE A 286 -22.29 34.59 18.01
CA ILE A 286 -21.73 35.82 17.45
C ILE A 286 -22.59 37.01 17.89
N GLN A 287 -23.92 36.94 17.77
CA GLN A 287 -24.80 38.00 18.26
C GLN A 287 -24.67 38.22 19.77
N LEU A 288 -24.49 37.14 20.54
CA LEU A 288 -24.21 37.18 21.97
C LEU A 288 -22.88 37.90 22.28
N ALA A 289 -21.85 37.74 21.42
CA ALA A 289 -20.56 38.40 21.57
C ALA A 289 -20.67 39.92 21.31
N GLU A 290 -21.43 40.31 20.27
CA GLU A 290 -21.71 41.72 19.94
C GLU A 290 -22.50 42.40 21.06
N ASN A 291 -23.47 41.71 21.66
CA ASN A 291 -24.24 42.20 22.81
C ASN A 291 -23.33 42.44 24.03
N ILE A 292 -22.37 41.54 24.29
CA ILE A 292 -21.38 41.70 25.37
C ILE A 292 -20.46 42.90 25.10
N GLN A 293 -19.95 43.07 23.87
CA GLN A 293 -19.13 44.23 23.50
C GLN A 293 -19.90 45.55 23.64
N THR A 294 -21.16 45.58 23.20
CA THR A 294 -22.03 46.76 23.30
C THR A 294 -22.28 47.13 24.76
N PHE A 295 -22.54 46.14 25.62
CA PHE A 295 -22.68 46.38 27.06
C PHE A 295 -21.39 46.93 27.68
N ILE A 296 -20.24 46.32 27.38
CA ILE A 296 -18.94 46.73 27.94
C ILE A 296 -18.58 48.15 27.49
N THR A 297 -18.77 48.47 26.20
CA THR A 297 -18.52 49.81 25.64
C THR A 297 -19.36 50.89 26.34
N ASN A 298 -20.61 50.59 26.65
CA ASN A 298 -21.53 51.55 27.27
C ASN A 298 -21.36 51.70 28.80
N ASN A 299 -20.74 50.72 29.48
CA ASN A 299 -20.71 50.67 30.96
C ASN A 299 -19.31 50.60 31.59
N GLY A 300 -18.25 50.32 30.82
CA GLY A 300 -16.88 50.09 31.33
C GLY A 300 -16.76 48.84 32.23
N GLN A 301 -17.80 48.00 32.28
CA GLN A 301 -17.95 46.86 33.19
C GLN A 301 -18.52 45.67 32.41
N ALA A 302 -18.07 44.45 32.72
CA ALA A 302 -18.63 43.24 32.12
C ALA A 302 -20.08 42.98 32.61
N PRO A 303 -20.95 42.41 31.75
CA PRO A 303 -22.32 42.08 32.13
C PRO A 303 -22.35 40.94 33.16
N ALA A 304 -23.13 41.12 34.23
CA ALA A 304 -23.35 40.10 35.26
C ALA A 304 -24.24 38.95 34.78
N THR A 305 -25.18 39.24 33.87
CA THR A 305 -26.04 38.28 33.17
C THR A 305 -26.18 38.69 31.71
N ILE A 306 -26.24 37.71 30.81
CA ILE A 306 -26.29 37.88 29.37
C ILE A 306 -27.46 37.04 28.85
N THR A 307 -28.46 37.67 28.24
CA THR A 307 -29.65 36.99 27.74
C THR A 307 -29.37 36.24 26.44
N SER A 308 -29.85 35.00 26.35
CA SER A 308 -29.72 34.11 25.19
C SER A 308 -31.05 33.38 24.92
N SER A 309 -31.14 32.68 23.78
CA SER A 309 -32.25 31.76 23.46
C SER A 309 -32.43 30.62 24.48
N LEU A 310 -31.39 30.34 25.29
CA LEU A 310 -31.40 29.34 26.36
C LEU A 310 -31.64 29.93 27.76
N GLY A 311 -31.96 31.23 27.87
CA GLY A 311 -32.17 31.94 29.15
C GLY A 311 -31.04 32.91 29.50
N ASN A 312 -31.03 33.41 30.74
CA ASN A 312 -30.03 34.36 31.22
C ASN A 312 -28.79 33.61 31.71
N MET A 313 -27.74 33.63 30.89
CA MET A 313 -26.42 33.07 31.17
C MET A 313 -25.65 34.01 32.10
N LYS A 314 -24.90 33.49 33.07
CA LYS A 314 -24.03 34.35 33.90
C LYS A 314 -22.63 34.49 33.32
N PHE A 315 -21.88 35.46 33.84
CA PHE A 315 -20.55 35.84 33.39
C PHE A 315 -19.58 34.66 33.18
N GLU A 316 -19.49 33.73 34.14
CA GLU A 316 -18.52 32.63 34.10
C GLU A 316 -18.86 31.60 33.00
N SER A 317 -20.16 31.35 32.78
CA SER A 317 -20.65 30.50 31.69
C SER A 317 -20.30 31.07 30.33
N ALA A 318 -20.44 32.39 30.15
CA ALA A 318 -20.06 33.08 28.90
C ALA A 318 -18.54 33.05 28.68
N LEU A 319 -17.74 33.29 29.73
CA LEU A 319 -16.28 33.22 29.63
C LEU A 319 -15.83 31.81 29.20
N TYR A 320 -16.36 30.76 29.84
CA TYR A 320 -16.04 29.37 29.46
C TYR A 320 -16.55 29.02 28.06
N LEU A 321 -17.74 29.52 27.66
CA LEU A 321 -18.28 29.34 26.31
C LEU A 321 -17.30 29.85 25.25
N TYR A 322 -16.86 31.11 25.32
CA TYR A 322 -15.92 31.65 24.33
C TYR A 322 -14.54 31.00 24.39
N CYS A 323 -14.09 30.54 25.58
CA CYS A 323 -12.87 29.75 25.65
C CYS A 323 -12.97 28.43 24.87
N ARG A 324 -14.12 27.74 24.91
CA ARG A 324 -14.36 26.53 24.09
C ARG A 324 -14.55 26.86 22.61
N VAL A 325 -15.22 27.96 22.26
CA VAL A 325 -15.36 28.44 20.87
C VAL A 325 -13.99 28.65 20.23
N LEU A 326 -13.07 29.36 20.90
CA LEU A 326 -11.72 29.61 20.38
C LEU A 326 -10.83 28.36 20.40
N ASN A 327 -10.98 27.44 21.37
CA ASN A 327 -10.36 26.12 21.29
C ASN A 327 -10.83 25.36 20.03
N ASN A 328 -12.13 25.31 19.77
CA ASN A 328 -12.69 24.59 18.62
C ASN A 328 -12.20 25.20 17.30
N TYR A 329 -12.13 26.53 17.21
CA TYR A 329 -11.49 27.24 16.09
C TYR A 329 -10.02 26.86 15.92
N LYS A 330 -9.24 26.78 17.01
CA LYS A 330 -7.82 26.40 16.95
C LYS A 330 -7.61 24.97 16.42
N ASP A 331 -8.55 24.06 16.68
CA ASP A 331 -8.47 22.66 16.26
C ASP A 331 -8.98 22.43 14.82
N ASN A 332 -10.03 23.12 14.39
CA ASN A 332 -10.70 22.89 13.09
C ASN A 332 -10.43 23.99 12.04
N GLY A 333 -9.82 25.12 12.40
CA GLY A 333 -9.56 26.26 11.50
C GLY A 333 -10.77 27.11 11.13
N VAL A 334 -11.98 26.71 11.56
CA VAL A 334 -13.25 27.40 11.38
C VAL A 334 -14.00 27.51 12.70
N LEU A 335 -14.85 28.53 12.85
CA LEU A 335 -15.68 28.67 14.03
C LEU A 335 -16.73 27.53 14.11
N PRO A 336 -17.05 27.01 15.30
CA PRO A 336 -18.01 25.91 15.44
C PRO A 336 -19.43 26.31 15.02
N GLN A 337 -20.05 25.54 14.12
CA GLN A 337 -21.43 25.80 13.67
C GLN A 337 -22.47 25.70 14.81
N LEU A 338 -22.20 24.83 15.79
CA LEU A 338 -22.97 24.63 17.02
C LEU A 338 -22.03 24.55 18.23
N VAL A 339 -22.48 24.98 19.40
CA VAL A 339 -21.80 24.78 20.70
C VAL A 339 -22.79 24.39 21.79
N THR A 340 -22.51 23.33 22.55
CA THR A 340 -23.36 22.92 23.69
C THR A 340 -23.21 23.89 24.84
N VAL A 341 -24.32 24.33 25.41
CA VAL A 341 -24.38 25.20 26.59
C VAL A 341 -25.01 24.42 27.74
N ARG A 342 -24.46 24.58 28.95
CA ARG A 342 -25.00 24.08 30.22
C ARG A 342 -24.77 25.16 31.29
N PRO A 343 -25.65 25.32 32.29
CA PRO A 343 -25.44 26.27 33.37
C PRO A 343 -24.20 25.93 34.20
N TRP A 344 -23.60 26.94 34.84
CA TRP A 344 -22.37 26.83 35.62
C TRP A 344 -22.53 25.92 36.83
N SER A 345 -21.86 24.77 36.79
CA SER A 345 -21.70 23.87 37.92
C SER A 345 -20.41 23.08 37.76
N ALA A 346 -19.71 22.80 38.86
CA ALA A 346 -18.58 21.87 38.86
C ALA A 346 -18.96 20.48 38.31
N SER A 347 -20.24 20.08 38.40
CA SER A 347 -20.77 18.84 37.81
C SER A 347 -20.96 18.87 36.30
N ASN A 348 -21.08 20.07 35.70
CA ASN A 348 -21.24 20.27 34.26
C ASN A 348 -19.89 20.51 33.55
N ILE A 349 -18.80 20.64 34.31
CA ILE A 349 -17.46 20.96 33.81
C ILE A 349 -16.61 19.67 33.82
N PRO A 350 -16.10 19.18 32.68
CA PRO A 350 -16.06 19.84 31.37
C PRO A 350 -17.36 19.72 30.56
N ILE A 351 -17.74 20.77 29.84
CA ILE A 351 -18.80 20.71 28.82
C ILE A 351 -18.18 20.19 27.52
N ARG A 352 -18.49 18.94 27.17
CA ARG A 352 -18.21 18.36 25.86
C ARG A 352 -19.39 18.60 24.93
N ASP A 353 -19.10 18.82 23.65
CA ASP A 353 -20.09 18.95 22.59
C ASP A 353 -20.41 17.56 22.04
N GLU A 354 -21.69 17.19 22.00
CA GLU A 354 -22.17 15.83 21.67
C GLU A 354 -22.61 15.72 20.20
N PHE A 355 -21.86 16.36 19.29
CA PHE A 355 -22.09 16.33 17.83
C PHE A 355 -20.76 16.42 17.09
N PHE A 356 -20.69 15.81 15.90
CA PHE A 356 -19.42 15.58 15.20
C PHE A 356 -19.52 15.83 13.69
N THR A 357 -18.39 16.19 13.08
CA THR A 357 -18.26 16.22 11.61
C THR A 357 -17.98 14.82 11.06
N ILE A 358 -18.29 14.60 9.77
CA ILE A 358 -17.89 13.37 9.05
C ILE A 358 -16.38 13.12 9.19
N GLN A 359 -15.54 14.16 9.18
CA GLN A 359 -14.09 14.05 9.32
C GLN A 359 -13.66 13.54 10.71
N GLN A 360 -14.29 14.02 11.79
CA GLN A 360 -14.01 13.57 13.16
C GLN A 360 -14.44 12.10 13.37
N ILE A 361 -15.59 11.71 12.82
CA ILE A 361 -16.06 10.31 12.83
C ILE A 361 -15.11 9.44 12.01
N THR A 362 -14.74 9.87 10.80
CA THR A 362 -13.86 9.16 9.86
C THR A 362 -12.46 8.95 10.43
N LYS A 363 -11.87 9.96 11.08
CA LYS A 363 -10.59 9.82 11.81
C LYS A 363 -10.70 8.69 12.85
N THR A 364 -11.72 8.75 13.70
CA THR A 364 -11.95 7.73 14.73
C THR A 364 -12.21 6.35 14.13
N ALA A 365 -12.85 6.29 12.96
CA ALA A 365 -13.13 5.05 12.23
C ALA A 365 -11.83 4.40 11.71
N ILE A 366 -10.87 5.19 11.23
CA ILE A 366 -9.54 4.73 10.83
C ILE A 366 -8.75 4.22 12.06
N GLU A 367 -8.83 4.92 13.19
CA GLU A 367 -8.20 4.51 14.45
C GLU A 367 -8.78 3.18 14.96
N VAL A 368 -10.11 3.02 14.97
CA VAL A 368 -10.80 1.77 15.38
C VAL A 368 -10.52 0.62 14.41
N LYS A 369 -10.50 0.87 13.09
CA LYS A 369 -10.05 -0.09 12.07
C LYS A 369 -8.64 -0.61 12.39
N ASN A 370 -7.69 0.29 12.57
CA ASN A 370 -6.28 -0.09 12.75
C ASN A 370 -6.06 -0.79 14.11
N PHE A 371 -6.76 -0.37 15.17
CA PHE A 371 -6.79 -1.08 16.45
C PHE A 371 -7.30 -2.52 16.30
N LEU A 372 -8.44 -2.70 15.63
CA LEU A 372 -9.06 -4.00 15.38
C LEU A 372 -8.16 -4.90 14.53
N GLU A 373 -7.50 -4.35 13.52
CA GLU A 373 -6.62 -5.11 12.62
C GLU A 373 -5.34 -5.59 13.30
N GLY A 374 -4.80 -4.83 14.26
CA GLY A 374 -3.71 -5.27 15.13
C GLY A 374 -4.17 -6.29 16.17
N ASN A 375 -5.20 -5.96 16.95
CA ASN A 375 -5.57 -6.70 18.17
C ASN A 375 -6.59 -7.85 17.96
N LYS A 376 -7.26 -7.89 16.80
CA LYS A 376 -8.29 -8.88 16.41
C LYS A 376 -9.58 -8.87 17.26
N TYR A 377 -9.82 -7.82 18.04
CA TYR A 377 -11.07 -7.58 18.78
C TYR A 377 -11.51 -6.11 18.71
N LEU A 378 -12.77 -5.83 19.03
CA LEU A 378 -13.31 -4.47 19.11
C LEU A 378 -12.96 -3.79 20.43
N PRO A 379 -12.59 -2.49 20.44
CA PRO A 379 -12.44 -1.75 21.68
C PRO A 379 -13.78 -1.65 22.43
N GLU A 380 -13.75 -1.74 23.76
CA GLU A 380 -14.97 -1.62 24.59
C GLU A 380 -15.53 -0.19 24.58
N TYR A 381 -14.62 0.79 24.60
CA TYR A 381 -14.89 2.22 24.60
C TYR A 381 -14.21 2.86 23.40
N ILE A 382 -14.92 3.77 22.74
CA ILE A 382 -14.47 4.50 21.55
C ILE A 382 -14.57 5.99 21.87
N THR A 383 -13.60 6.79 21.45
CA THR A 383 -13.54 8.22 21.80
C THR A 383 -13.57 9.07 20.53
N VAL A 384 -14.70 9.69 20.22
CA VAL A 384 -14.81 10.67 19.10
C VAL A 384 -14.67 12.06 19.70
N ASN A 385 -13.68 12.83 19.25
CA ASN A 385 -13.43 14.22 19.69
C ASN A 385 -13.46 14.43 21.23
N GLY A 386 -12.93 13.47 21.99
CA GLY A 386 -12.91 13.51 23.46
C GLY A 386 -14.21 13.07 24.16
N VAL A 387 -15.24 12.68 23.43
CA VAL A 387 -16.47 12.05 23.96
C VAL A 387 -16.33 10.53 23.92
N VAL A 388 -16.36 9.91 25.10
CA VAL A 388 -16.32 8.45 25.25
C VAL A 388 -17.71 7.85 25.01
N MET A 389 -17.80 6.84 24.15
CA MET A 389 -19.04 6.19 23.75
C MET A 389 -18.87 4.69 23.53
N ASN A 390 -19.98 3.95 23.49
CA ASN A 390 -19.97 2.51 23.26
C ASN A 390 -20.22 2.13 21.78
N GLN A 391 -20.03 0.85 21.48
CA GLN A 391 -20.10 0.28 20.11
C GLN A 391 -21.42 0.59 19.36
N SER A 392 -22.59 0.63 20.03
CA SER A 392 -23.85 0.99 19.34
C SER A 392 -23.95 2.47 18.99
N GLN A 393 -23.43 3.34 19.85
CA GLN A 393 -23.37 4.78 19.60
C GLN A 393 -22.39 5.08 18.46
N PHE A 394 -21.25 4.37 18.41
CA PHE A 394 -20.29 4.53 17.32
C PHE A 394 -20.83 3.97 15.99
N ILE A 395 -21.53 2.82 15.99
CA ILE A 395 -22.23 2.33 14.80
C ILE A 395 -23.20 3.38 14.25
N TYR A 396 -23.99 4.05 15.12
CA TYR A 396 -24.89 5.12 14.70
C TYR A 396 -24.16 6.27 13.99
N LEU A 397 -23.01 6.70 14.51
CA LEU A 397 -22.17 7.72 13.86
C LEU A 397 -21.59 7.22 12.54
N LEU A 398 -21.09 5.99 12.48
CA LEU A 398 -20.52 5.38 11.27
C LEU A 398 -21.54 5.31 10.12
N VAL A 399 -22.75 4.79 10.39
CA VAL A 399 -23.80 4.68 9.36
C VAL A 399 -24.31 6.05 8.94
N THR A 400 -24.54 6.96 9.89
CA THR A 400 -25.02 8.31 9.58
C THR A 400 -23.98 9.10 8.77
N ALA A 401 -22.69 9.02 9.12
CA ALA A 401 -21.62 9.64 8.35
C ALA A 401 -21.49 9.03 6.95
N THR A 402 -21.78 7.74 6.78
CA THR A 402 -21.78 7.08 5.47
C THR A 402 -22.95 7.58 4.60
N SER A 403 -24.17 7.68 5.15
CA SER A 403 -25.33 8.22 4.43
C SER A 403 -25.17 9.72 4.11
N HIS A 404 -24.61 10.52 5.02
CA HIS A 404 -24.33 11.94 4.77
C HIS A 404 -23.27 12.11 3.67
N ALA A 405 -22.16 11.35 3.74
CA ALA A 405 -21.13 11.32 2.70
C ALA A 405 -21.68 10.90 1.32
N ASN A 406 -22.69 10.03 1.29
CA ASN A 406 -23.38 9.64 0.06
C ASN A 406 -24.28 10.74 -0.52
N ALA A 407 -25.00 11.46 0.35
CA ALA A 407 -25.87 12.57 -0.04
C ALA A 407 -25.11 13.87 -0.37
N GLY A 408 -23.80 13.93 -0.09
CA GLY A 408 -23.04 15.18 -0.11
C GLY A 408 -23.40 16.14 1.04
N ASP A 409 -24.08 15.65 2.08
CA ASP A 409 -24.44 16.44 3.24
C ASP A 409 -23.21 16.65 4.15
N SER A 410 -23.02 17.88 4.61
CA SER A 410 -21.95 18.29 5.52
C SER A 410 -22.46 18.62 6.93
N SER A 411 -23.75 18.42 7.20
CA SER A 411 -24.37 18.70 8.50
C SER A 411 -23.75 17.92 9.66
N LEU A 412 -23.78 18.55 10.85
CA LEU A 412 -23.25 17.96 12.08
C LEU A 412 -24.12 16.79 12.56
N ILE A 413 -23.46 15.68 12.90
CA ILE A 413 -24.11 14.44 13.33
C ILE A 413 -24.13 14.41 14.86
N THR A 414 -25.31 14.66 15.44
CA THR A 414 -25.56 14.58 16.89
C THR A 414 -25.48 13.15 17.40
N LEU A 415 -24.82 12.95 18.53
CA LEU A 415 -24.70 11.66 19.21
C LEU A 415 -26.05 11.18 19.73
N LEU A 416 -26.49 10.01 19.26
CA LEU A 416 -27.63 9.32 19.84
C LEU A 416 -27.19 8.51 21.07
N ASN A 417 -27.86 8.70 22.21
CA ASN A 417 -27.70 7.82 23.36
C ASN A 417 -28.30 6.44 23.07
N ALA A 418 -27.48 5.40 23.17
CA ALA A 418 -27.84 4.02 22.84
C ALA A 418 -27.10 3.02 23.73
N ASN A 419 -27.79 1.96 24.14
CA ASN A 419 -27.24 0.87 24.96
C ASN A 419 -26.27 -0.02 24.17
N LYS A 420 -25.31 -0.64 24.86
CA LYS A 420 -24.37 -1.63 24.27
C LYS A 420 -25.13 -2.71 23.45
N PRO A 421 -24.58 -3.16 22.31
CA PRO A 421 -25.20 -4.17 21.46
C PRO A 421 -25.28 -5.53 22.19
N VAL A 422 -26.03 -6.49 21.62
CA VAL A 422 -25.97 -7.90 22.02
C VAL A 422 -25.45 -8.75 20.87
N SER A 423 -24.69 -9.79 21.18
CA SER A 423 -24.14 -10.72 20.20
C SER A 423 -25.23 -11.56 19.54
N GLY A 424 -25.29 -11.55 18.22
CA GLY A 424 -25.95 -12.59 17.43
C GLY A 424 -24.97 -13.65 16.92
N THR A 425 -25.49 -14.74 16.35
CA THR A 425 -24.69 -15.67 15.54
C THR A 425 -24.87 -15.28 14.08
N GLU A 426 -23.81 -14.85 13.41
CA GLU A 426 -23.86 -14.43 12.01
C GLU A 426 -23.93 -15.65 11.05
N THR A 427 -24.43 -15.44 9.83
CA THR A 427 -24.51 -16.46 8.78
C THR A 427 -23.95 -16.01 7.43
N ILE A 428 -23.25 -14.86 7.38
CA ILE A 428 -22.70 -14.31 6.13
C ILE A 428 -21.68 -15.23 5.44
N ILE A 429 -21.67 -15.20 4.11
CA ILE A 429 -20.58 -15.78 3.28
C ILE A 429 -19.53 -14.73 2.92
N SER A 430 -18.34 -15.18 2.48
CA SER A 430 -17.26 -14.29 2.04
C SER A 430 -17.48 -13.83 0.60
N ALA A 431 -17.87 -12.56 0.40
CA ALA A 431 -18.08 -11.94 -0.92
C ALA A 431 -18.01 -10.39 -0.80
N ASN A 432 -18.59 -9.65 -1.75
CA ASN A 432 -18.64 -8.19 -1.72
C ASN A 432 -20.10 -7.71 -1.57
N LEU A 433 -20.32 -6.65 -0.78
CA LEU A 433 -21.57 -5.88 -0.81
C LEU A 433 -21.40 -4.67 -1.74
N LEU A 434 -22.39 -4.39 -2.58
CA LEU A 434 -22.39 -3.23 -3.48
C LEU A 434 -22.77 -1.95 -2.75
N HIS A 435 -22.43 -0.81 -3.36
CA HIS A 435 -22.73 0.54 -2.87
C HIS A 435 -24.17 0.72 -2.39
N ASP A 436 -25.15 0.52 -3.29
CA ASP A 436 -26.57 0.75 -2.99
C ASP A 436 -27.08 -0.17 -1.86
N GLU A 437 -26.51 -1.36 -1.74
CA GLU A 437 -26.85 -2.29 -0.66
C GLU A 437 -26.30 -1.82 0.69
N TYR A 438 -25.01 -1.44 0.79
CA TYR A 438 -24.46 -0.98 2.07
C TYR A 438 -24.99 0.40 2.48
N ILE A 439 -25.50 1.22 1.56
CA ILE A 439 -26.25 2.45 1.88
C ILE A 439 -27.62 2.10 2.48
N ASN A 440 -28.38 1.20 1.84
CA ASN A 440 -29.66 0.73 2.39
C ASN A 440 -29.49 0.07 3.79
N ILE A 441 -28.42 -0.70 3.98
CA ILE A 441 -28.02 -1.25 5.29
C ILE A 441 -27.70 -0.12 6.28
N ALA A 442 -27.04 0.97 5.87
CA ALA A 442 -26.69 2.09 6.73
C ALA A 442 -27.95 2.80 7.24
N ASP A 443 -28.88 3.14 6.35
CA ASP A 443 -30.14 3.81 6.69
C ASP A 443 -31.06 2.90 7.52
N THR A 444 -31.13 1.62 7.20
CA THR A 444 -31.87 0.61 7.98
C THR A 444 -31.33 0.48 9.40
N VAL A 445 -30.00 0.45 9.57
CA VAL A 445 -29.34 0.38 10.88
C VAL A 445 -29.51 1.70 11.66
N LYS A 446 -29.43 2.85 10.98
CA LYS A 446 -29.69 4.18 11.57
C LYS A 446 -31.10 4.22 12.18
N ALA A 447 -32.12 3.94 11.37
CA ALA A 447 -33.51 3.92 11.81
C ALA A 447 -33.76 2.90 12.93
N TYR A 448 -33.12 1.73 12.89
CA TYR A 448 -33.20 0.75 13.98
C TYR A 448 -32.65 1.31 15.30
N ILE A 449 -31.49 1.97 15.31
CA ILE A 449 -30.91 2.54 16.53
C ILE A 449 -31.75 3.72 17.03
N GLU A 450 -32.28 4.55 16.12
CA GLU A 450 -33.19 5.65 16.45
C GLU A 450 -34.46 5.16 17.14
N ALA A 451 -35.07 4.06 16.68
CA ALA A 451 -36.24 3.48 17.32
C ALA A 451 -35.93 2.73 18.63
N ASN A 452 -34.90 1.88 18.64
CA ASN A 452 -34.64 0.91 19.72
C ASN A 452 -33.61 1.37 20.76
N LYS A 453 -32.95 2.52 20.53
CA LYS A 453 -31.84 3.06 21.34
C LYS A 453 -30.73 2.03 21.61
N LYS A 454 -30.41 1.23 20.58
CA LYS A 454 -29.44 0.12 20.59
C LYS A 454 -29.19 -0.36 19.15
N ALA A 455 -27.97 -0.83 18.84
CA ALA A 455 -27.68 -1.43 17.53
C ALA A 455 -28.21 -2.88 17.44
N PRO A 456 -28.64 -3.33 16.23
CA PRO A 456 -29.14 -4.68 16.05
C PRO A 456 -28.02 -5.71 16.30
N SER A 457 -28.40 -6.90 16.76
CA SER A 457 -27.46 -8.03 16.93
C SER A 457 -27.05 -8.65 15.59
N LEU A 458 -27.98 -8.66 14.64
CA LEU A 458 -27.85 -9.16 13.28
C LEU A 458 -28.54 -8.20 12.31
N THR A 459 -27.95 -8.02 11.13
CA THR A 459 -28.50 -7.23 10.03
C THR A 459 -28.59 -8.10 8.77
N SER A 460 -29.75 -8.14 8.12
CA SER A 460 -29.95 -8.87 6.85
C SER A 460 -29.15 -8.23 5.71
N THR A 461 -28.45 -9.06 4.93
CA THR A 461 -27.75 -8.68 3.69
C THR A 461 -27.94 -9.77 2.63
N SER A 462 -27.58 -9.48 1.38
CA SER A 462 -27.52 -10.44 0.27
C SER A 462 -26.62 -11.65 0.54
N LEU A 463 -25.67 -11.51 1.49
CA LEU A 463 -24.71 -12.55 1.86
C LEU A 463 -25.13 -13.39 3.08
N GLY A 464 -26.19 -12.99 3.80
CA GLY A 464 -26.66 -13.64 5.03
C GLY A 464 -26.94 -12.66 6.16
N GLN A 465 -27.04 -13.16 7.40
CA GLN A 465 -27.22 -12.34 8.61
C GLN A 465 -25.85 -11.87 9.12
N MET A 466 -25.57 -10.57 9.05
CA MET A 466 -24.30 -9.97 9.46
C MET A 466 -24.30 -9.61 10.95
N GLY A 467 -23.29 -10.05 11.71
CA GLY A 467 -23.11 -9.65 13.11
C GLY A 467 -22.68 -8.19 13.26
N TYR A 468 -23.06 -7.54 14.37
CA TYR A 468 -22.74 -6.13 14.62
C TYR A 468 -21.23 -5.81 14.56
N GLN A 469 -20.37 -6.80 14.82
CA GLN A 469 -18.91 -6.65 14.76
C GLN A 469 -18.41 -6.54 13.32
N SER A 470 -18.90 -7.41 12.45
CA SER A 470 -18.67 -7.37 10.99
C SER A 470 -19.20 -6.04 10.41
N LEU A 471 -20.37 -5.60 10.86
CA LEU A 471 -21.00 -4.33 10.48
C LEU A 471 -20.15 -3.10 10.86
N LEU A 472 -19.71 -3.01 12.12
CA LEU A 472 -18.86 -1.91 12.61
C LEU A 472 -17.53 -1.85 11.85
N TYR A 473 -16.86 -2.99 11.67
CA TYR A 473 -15.60 -3.06 10.92
C TYR A 473 -15.77 -2.72 9.44
N MET A 474 -16.90 -3.10 8.83
CA MET A 474 -17.22 -2.75 7.45
C MET A 474 -17.34 -1.23 7.27
N TYR A 475 -18.13 -0.53 8.08
CA TYR A 475 -18.25 0.93 7.96
C TYR A 475 -16.97 1.68 8.33
N CYS A 476 -16.14 1.14 9.23
CA CYS A 476 -14.81 1.70 9.46
C CYS A 476 -13.91 1.62 8.23
N ARG A 477 -14.00 0.54 7.44
CA ARG A 477 -13.27 0.42 6.16
C ARG A 477 -13.91 1.29 5.07
N ILE A 478 -15.23 1.41 5.00
CA ILE A 478 -15.93 2.32 4.07
C ILE A 478 -15.48 3.77 4.27
N LEU A 479 -15.50 4.29 5.50
CA LEU A 479 -15.05 5.67 5.78
C LEU A 479 -13.54 5.85 5.57
N ASN A 480 -12.72 4.82 5.82
CA ASN A 480 -11.30 4.84 5.43
C ASN A 480 -11.13 4.97 3.89
N GLN A 481 -11.94 4.26 3.09
CA GLN A 481 -11.91 4.41 1.63
C GLN A 481 -12.43 5.78 1.18
N TYR A 482 -13.46 6.32 1.83
CA TYR A 482 -13.93 7.69 1.59
C TYR A 482 -12.82 8.72 1.81
N ASN A 483 -12.11 8.64 2.95
CA ASN A 483 -10.97 9.52 3.24
C ASN A 483 -9.86 9.46 2.18
N LEU A 484 -9.57 8.27 1.65
CA LEU A 484 -8.50 8.07 0.66
C LEU A 484 -8.89 8.48 -0.76
N ASN A 485 -10.15 8.32 -1.15
CA ASN A 485 -10.61 8.51 -2.53
C ASN A 485 -11.46 9.78 -2.75
N GLN A 486 -11.93 10.40 -1.66
CA GLN A 486 -13.00 11.43 -1.65
C GLN A 486 -14.36 10.95 -2.20
N GLU A 487 -14.49 9.64 -2.42
CA GLU A 487 -15.68 8.94 -2.94
C GLU A 487 -15.92 7.67 -2.13
N LEU A 488 -17.17 7.26 -1.96
CA LEU A 488 -17.52 6.00 -1.29
C LEU A 488 -17.18 4.79 -2.21
N PRO A 489 -16.73 3.65 -1.64
CA PRO A 489 -16.27 2.51 -2.44
C PRO A 489 -17.43 1.82 -3.18
N ILE A 490 -17.26 1.51 -4.47
CA ILE A 490 -18.29 0.85 -5.31
C ILE A 490 -18.75 -0.50 -4.74
N SER A 491 -17.86 -1.22 -4.06
CA SER A 491 -18.20 -2.38 -3.24
C SER A 491 -17.22 -2.50 -2.07
N ILE A 492 -17.63 -3.18 -1.01
CA ILE A 492 -16.80 -3.46 0.17
C ILE A 492 -16.68 -4.98 0.35
N ASN A 493 -15.48 -5.49 0.63
CA ASN A 493 -15.31 -6.93 0.87
C ASN A 493 -15.80 -7.29 2.28
N VAL A 494 -16.55 -8.37 2.37
CA VAL A 494 -17.19 -8.87 3.59
C VAL A 494 -16.80 -10.33 3.78
N LYS A 495 -16.47 -10.69 5.02
CA LYS A 495 -16.16 -12.05 5.47
C LYS A 495 -16.73 -12.24 6.88
N PRO A 496 -17.01 -13.48 7.32
CA PRO A 496 -17.36 -13.77 8.71
C PRO A 496 -16.39 -13.16 9.72
N TRP A 497 -16.90 -12.74 10.87
CA TRP A 497 -16.18 -12.33 12.07
C TRP A 497 -15.35 -13.49 12.65
N LYS A 498 -14.14 -13.63 12.11
CA LYS A 498 -13.12 -14.59 12.58
C LYS A 498 -11.78 -13.87 12.62
N THR A 499 -10.98 -14.15 13.65
CA THR A 499 -9.65 -13.55 13.81
C THR A 499 -8.73 -13.82 12.61
N THR A 500 -8.91 -14.97 11.95
CA THR A 500 -8.22 -15.37 10.70
C THR A 500 -8.64 -14.57 9.46
N ASN A 501 -9.79 -13.90 9.49
CA ASN A 501 -10.29 -13.08 8.38
C ASN A 501 -9.87 -11.61 8.50
N ILE A 502 -9.18 -11.22 9.59
CA ILE A 502 -8.81 -9.85 9.93
C ILE A 502 -7.28 -9.69 9.78
N PRO A 503 -6.76 -8.74 8.99
CA PRO A 503 -7.48 -7.70 8.25
C PRO A 503 -8.19 -8.20 6.99
N ILE A 504 -9.25 -7.48 6.59
CA ILE A 504 -9.84 -7.56 5.25
C ILE A 504 -9.24 -6.42 4.41
N TYR A 505 -8.56 -6.77 3.32
CA TYR A 505 -8.01 -5.79 2.38
C TYR A 505 -9.02 -5.50 1.27
N ASP A 506 -9.56 -4.28 1.25
CA ASP A 506 -10.39 -3.79 0.14
C ASP A 506 -9.52 -3.23 -0.98
N LYS A 507 -9.95 -3.45 -2.24
CA LYS A 507 -9.19 -3.11 -3.44
C LYS A 507 -9.98 -2.15 -4.32
N THR A 508 -9.45 -0.94 -4.49
CA THR A 508 -10.12 0.18 -5.19
C THR A 508 -9.71 0.34 -6.65
N SER A 509 -8.64 -0.32 -7.09
CA SER A 509 -8.16 -0.32 -8.47
C SER A 509 -7.40 -1.60 -8.80
N PHE A 510 -7.21 -1.85 -10.09
CA PHE A 510 -6.50 -3.00 -10.64
C PHE A 510 -5.36 -2.54 -11.55
N THR A 511 -4.27 -3.28 -11.55
CA THR A 511 -3.18 -3.05 -12.53
C THR A 511 -3.58 -3.59 -13.91
N ILE A 512 -3.02 -3.01 -14.97
CA ILE A 512 -3.19 -3.52 -16.35
C ILE A 512 -2.76 -4.99 -16.44
N SER A 513 -1.75 -5.40 -15.68
CA SER A 513 -1.27 -6.80 -15.59
C SER A 513 -2.36 -7.75 -15.08
N GLU A 514 -3.07 -7.38 -14.00
CA GLU A 514 -4.14 -8.21 -13.43
C GLU A 514 -5.37 -8.29 -14.36
N ILE A 515 -5.72 -7.19 -15.02
CA ILE A 515 -6.82 -7.16 -16.00
C ILE A 515 -6.44 -8.01 -17.22
N SER A 516 -5.22 -7.87 -17.74
CA SER A 516 -4.73 -8.65 -18.89
C SER A 516 -4.54 -10.14 -18.55
N GLN A 517 -4.18 -10.49 -17.31
CA GLN A 517 -4.19 -11.88 -16.84
C GLN A 517 -5.61 -12.45 -16.85
N THR A 518 -6.57 -11.73 -16.27
CA THR A 518 -7.98 -12.16 -16.21
C THR A 518 -8.60 -12.24 -17.61
N ALA A 519 -8.19 -11.37 -18.54
CA ALA A 519 -8.58 -11.39 -19.94
C ALA A 519 -8.16 -12.70 -20.65
N VAL A 520 -6.94 -13.19 -20.41
CA VAL A 520 -6.49 -14.49 -20.95
C VAL A 520 -7.32 -15.64 -20.37
N GLU A 521 -7.62 -15.61 -19.07
CA GLU A 521 -8.46 -16.63 -18.42
C GLU A 521 -9.89 -16.64 -18.97
N VAL A 522 -10.50 -15.46 -19.18
CA VAL A 522 -11.83 -15.33 -19.80
C VAL A 522 -11.81 -15.80 -21.25
N LYS A 523 -10.79 -15.48 -22.06
CA LYS A 523 -10.66 -16.02 -23.43
C LYS A 523 -10.60 -17.55 -23.41
N LEU A 524 -9.71 -18.13 -22.61
CA LEU A 524 -9.52 -19.58 -22.53
C LEU A 524 -10.79 -20.30 -22.04
N PHE A 525 -11.55 -19.69 -21.13
CA PHE A 525 -12.86 -20.21 -20.73
C PHE A 525 -13.84 -20.20 -21.92
N VAL A 526 -13.96 -19.08 -22.64
CA VAL A 526 -14.86 -18.96 -23.80
C VAL A 526 -14.49 -19.97 -24.89
N ASP A 527 -13.21 -20.07 -25.24
CA ASP A 527 -12.69 -21.03 -26.23
C ASP A 527 -13.00 -22.49 -25.86
N ALA A 528 -13.10 -22.80 -24.57
CA ALA A 528 -13.34 -24.15 -24.04
C ALA A 528 -14.81 -24.45 -23.68
N LYS A 529 -15.68 -23.44 -23.58
CA LYS A 529 -17.05 -23.57 -23.04
C LYS A 529 -18.15 -22.97 -23.91
N GLY A 530 -17.84 -22.02 -24.79
CA GLY A 530 -18.83 -21.33 -25.62
C GLY A 530 -19.67 -20.26 -24.89
N TYR A 531 -19.24 -19.75 -23.74
CA TYR A 531 -19.94 -18.63 -23.06
C TYR A 531 -19.08 -17.77 -22.11
N ILE A 532 -19.34 -16.46 -22.12
CA ILE A 532 -19.58 -15.57 -20.96
C ILE A 532 -19.50 -16.12 -19.51
N PRO A 533 -18.36 -16.21 -18.78
CA PRO A 533 -18.41 -16.44 -17.32
C PRO A 533 -19.35 -15.45 -16.61
N GLU A 534 -20.26 -15.94 -15.76
CA GLU A 534 -21.24 -15.10 -15.05
C GLU A 534 -20.54 -14.08 -14.13
N TRP A 535 -19.55 -14.57 -13.38
CA TRP A 535 -18.71 -13.81 -12.47
C TRP A 535 -17.24 -13.98 -12.83
N ILE A 536 -16.47 -12.89 -12.73
CA ILE A 536 -15.10 -12.78 -13.20
C ILE A 536 -14.23 -12.26 -12.05
N THR A 537 -13.17 -13.00 -11.68
CA THR A 537 -12.32 -12.64 -10.54
C THR A 537 -11.09 -11.87 -11.01
N VAL A 538 -11.13 -10.53 -10.95
CA VAL A 538 -9.96 -9.70 -11.29
C VAL A 538 -9.09 -9.51 -10.06
N GLY A 539 -7.89 -10.10 -10.05
CA GLY A 539 -6.89 -9.89 -8.99
C GLY A 539 -7.44 -10.04 -7.56
N GLY A 540 -8.28 -11.05 -7.33
CA GLY A 540 -8.92 -11.36 -6.05
C GLY A 540 -10.32 -10.76 -5.80
N VAL A 541 -10.83 -9.89 -6.68
CA VAL A 541 -12.16 -9.27 -6.54
C VAL A 541 -13.14 -9.87 -7.54
N LEU A 542 -14.28 -10.36 -7.05
CA LEU A 542 -15.37 -10.85 -7.89
C LEU A 542 -16.15 -9.67 -8.50
N LEU A 543 -16.25 -9.64 -9.83
CA LEU A 543 -16.92 -8.63 -10.63
C LEU A 543 -17.91 -9.27 -11.61
N ASN A 544 -18.92 -8.51 -12.04
CA ASN A 544 -19.83 -8.91 -13.11
C ASN A 544 -19.26 -8.58 -14.52
N GLN A 545 -19.93 -9.07 -15.55
CA GLN A 545 -19.51 -8.90 -16.96
C GLN A 545 -19.40 -7.43 -17.41
N SER A 546 -20.25 -6.53 -16.91
CA SER A 546 -20.23 -5.10 -17.29
C SER A 546 -19.10 -4.33 -16.63
N GLN A 547 -18.86 -4.62 -15.35
CA GLN A 547 -17.71 -4.11 -14.60
C GLN A 547 -16.41 -4.58 -15.26
N PHE A 548 -16.34 -5.85 -15.69
CA PHE A 548 -15.17 -6.36 -16.41
C PHE A 548 -15.01 -5.71 -17.79
N LEU A 549 -16.08 -5.51 -18.57
CA LEU A 549 -16.00 -4.82 -19.86
C LEU A 549 -15.45 -3.39 -19.72
N HIS A 550 -15.82 -2.66 -18.66
CA HIS A 550 -15.27 -1.34 -18.36
C HIS A 550 -13.76 -1.39 -18.03
N LEU A 551 -13.30 -2.39 -17.26
CA LEU A 551 -11.88 -2.59 -16.99
C LEU A 551 -11.09 -2.95 -18.26
N LEU A 552 -11.65 -3.81 -19.11
CA LEU A 552 -11.06 -4.19 -20.41
C LEU A 552 -10.86 -2.97 -21.31
N THR A 553 -11.91 -2.18 -21.56
CA THR A 553 -11.85 -1.02 -22.46
C THR A 553 -10.99 0.10 -21.89
N THR A 554 -11.08 0.38 -20.60
CA THR A 554 -10.24 1.40 -19.93
C THR A 554 -8.76 0.98 -19.95
N SER A 555 -8.45 -0.31 -19.85
CA SER A 555 -7.06 -0.80 -20.00
C SER A 555 -6.54 -0.57 -21.42
N VAL A 556 -7.32 -0.88 -22.45
CA VAL A 556 -6.91 -0.63 -23.86
C VAL A 556 -6.65 0.85 -24.12
N ILE A 557 -7.50 1.75 -23.63
CA ILE A 557 -7.30 3.21 -23.72
C ILE A 557 -6.02 3.65 -22.97
N SER A 558 -5.78 3.07 -21.78
CA SER A 558 -4.61 3.37 -20.95
C SER A 558 -3.31 2.92 -21.64
N ILE A 559 -3.28 1.71 -22.19
CA ILE A 559 -2.14 1.20 -22.98
C ILE A 559 -1.89 2.08 -24.20
N ASN A 560 -2.94 2.42 -24.96
CA ASN A 560 -2.81 3.25 -26.17
C ASN A 560 -2.29 4.67 -25.87
N SER A 561 -2.58 5.20 -24.68
CA SER A 561 -2.07 6.49 -24.20
C SER A 561 -0.77 6.39 -23.38
N GLN A 562 -0.15 5.21 -23.32
CA GLN A 562 1.04 4.90 -22.51
C GLN A 562 0.88 5.15 -21.00
N TYR A 563 -0.35 5.27 -20.50
CA TYR A 563 -0.67 5.46 -19.10
C TYR A 563 -0.64 4.13 -18.35
N MET A 564 0.38 3.94 -17.51
CA MET A 564 0.59 2.72 -16.72
C MET A 564 -0.01 2.77 -15.29
N GLY A 565 -0.97 3.67 -15.05
CA GLY A 565 -1.67 3.77 -13.76
C GLY A 565 -2.69 2.65 -13.54
N SER A 566 -3.14 2.49 -12.30
CA SER A 566 -4.17 1.50 -11.96
C SER A 566 -5.57 1.93 -12.40
N VAL A 567 -6.30 1.04 -13.07
CA VAL A 567 -7.68 1.27 -13.52
C VAL A 567 -8.65 1.09 -12.35
N LYS A 568 -9.49 2.09 -12.08
CA LYS A 568 -10.63 1.95 -11.15
C LYS A 568 -11.82 1.26 -11.86
N PRO A 569 -12.54 0.32 -11.23
CA PRO A 569 -13.82 -0.16 -11.74
C PRO A 569 -14.90 0.93 -11.61
N VAL A 570 -16.05 0.71 -12.23
CA VAL A 570 -17.26 1.56 -12.13
C VAL A 570 -18.47 0.68 -11.81
N ASN A 571 -19.42 1.15 -10.99
CA ASN A 571 -20.66 0.39 -10.74
C ASN A 571 -21.46 0.26 -12.04
N ALA A 572 -21.79 -0.97 -12.42
CA ALA A 572 -22.41 -1.27 -13.70
C ALA A 572 -23.32 -2.51 -13.63
N GLU A 573 -24.60 -2.36 -13.93
CA GLU A 573 -25.52 -3.49 -14.13
C GLU A 573 -25.23 -4.26 -15.42
N LEU A 574 -25.71 -5.51 -15.51
CA LEU A 574 -25.82 -6.24 -16.78
C LEU A 574 -26.84 -5.56 -17.73
N PRO A 575 -26.67 -5.63 -19.06
CA PRO A 575 -27.61 -5.08 -20.04
C PRO A 575 -29.05 -5.58 -19.84
N SER A 576 -30.05 -4.74 -20.14
CA SER A 576 -31.48 -5.07 -19.91
C SER A 576 -32.04 -6.10 -20.88
N ILE A 577 -31.45 -6.22 -22.07
CA ILE A 577 -31.90 -7.16 -23.11
C ILE A 577 -30.69 -7.83 -23.75
N ILE A 578 -30.87 -9.09 -24.17
CA ILE A 578 -29.87 -9.82 -24.94
C ILE A 578 -30.05 -9.47 -26.42
N VAL A 579 -29.01 -8.89 -27.02
CA VAL A 579 -28.90 -8.70 -28.47
C VAL A 579 -27.88 -9.71 -29.00
N ASN A 580 -28.19 -10.37 -30.11
CA ASN A 580 -27.28 -11.29 -30.79
C ASN A 580 -26.32 -10.52 -31.71
N ASP A 581 -25.21 -11.15 -32.09
CA ASP A 581 -24.34 -10.61 -33.14
C ASP A 581 -25.05 -10.62 -34.50
N ASP A 582 -24.87 -9.54 -35.26
CA ASP A 582 -25.20 -9.42 -36.69
C ASP A 582 -23.95 -8.85 -37.37
N LEU A 583 -22.99 -9.73 -37.66
CA LEU A 583 -21.62 -9.39 -38.04
C LEU A 583 -21.23 -9.99 -39.39
N SER A 584 -20.61 -9.18 -40.25
CA SER A 584 -19.77 -9.66 -41.33
C SER A 584 -18.39 -10.05 -40.79
N GLU A 585 -17.81 -11.14 -41.29
CA GLU A 585 -16.46 -11.54 -40.89
C GLU A 585 -15.42 -10.55 -41.44
N GLY A 586 -14.60 -9.98 -40.56
CA GLY A 586 -13.55 -9.03 -40.92
C GLY A 586 -12.63 -8.68 -39.75
N THR A 587 -11.94 -7.54 -39.88
CA THR A 587 -11.03 -7.03 -38.85
C THR A 587 -11.29 -5.57 -38.51
N LEU A 588 -11.06 -5.17 -37.26
CA LEU A 588 -11.00 -3.77 -36.83
C LEU A 588 -9.54 -3.32 -36.62
N SER A 589 -9.18 -2.11 -37.05
CA SER A 589 -7.86 -1.52 -36.77
C SER A 589 -7.73 -1.06 -35.31
N THR A 590 -6.49 -0.80 -34.85
CA THR A 590 -6.22 -0.20 -33.53
C THR A 590 -7.08 1.03 -33.26
N ASP A 591 -7.08 2.03 -34.16
CA ASP A 591 -7.89 3.24 -34.01
C ASP A 591 -9.38 2.92 -33.89
N SER A 592 -9.87 1.95 -34.66
CA SER A 592 -11.29 1.53 -34.66
C SER A 592 -11.70 0.95 -33.31
N TYR A 593 -10.92 -0.01 -32.77
CA TYR A 593 -11.29 -0.65 -31.51
C TYR A 593 -10.93 0.19 -30.27
N VAL A 594 -9.97 1.12 -30.36
CA VAL A 594 -9.70 2.11 -29.30
C VAL A 594 -10.81 3.17 -29.24
N LEU A 595 -11.31 3.65 -30.38
CA LEU A 595 -12.47 4.54 -30.43
C LEU A 595 -13.73 3.86 -29.85
N LEU A 596 -13.98 2.61 -30.23
CA LEU A 596 -15.07 1.79 -29.68
C LEU A 596 -14.90 1.56 -28.17
N ALA A 597 -13.66 1.36 -27.69
CA ALA A 597 -13.38 1.20 -26.27
C ALA A 597 -13.77 2.47 -25.49
N GLN A 598 -13.45 3.65 -26.03
CA GLN A 598 -13.83 4.93 -25.45
C GLN A 598 -15.35 5.14 -25.44
N GLN A 599 -16.05 4.75 -26.50
CA GLN A 599 -17.52 4.80 -26.55
C GLN A 599 -18.16 3.91 -25.47
N ILE A 600 -17.68 2.66 -25.33
CA ILE A 600 -18.16 1.71 -24.31
C ILE A 600 -17.86 2.20 -22.89
N LYS A 601 -16.65 2.71 -22.64
CA LYS A 601 -16.26 3.29 -21.34
C LYS A 601 -17.22 4.43 -20.96
N THR A 602 -17.41 5.39 -21.87
CA THR A 602 -18.33 6.52 -21.66
C THR A 602 -19.77 6.05 -21.43
N TYR A 603 -20.26 5.07 -22.20
CA TYR A 603 -21.60 4.52 -22.04
C TYR A 603 -21.80 3.92 -20.64
N ILE A 604 -20.87 3.06 -20.18
CA ILE A 604 -20.97 2.41 -18.86
C ILE A 604 -20.88 3.45 -17.74
N GLU A 605 -20.00 4.44 -17.87
CA GLU A 605 -19.82 5.51 -16.89
C GLU A 605 -21.03 6.43 -16.74
N GLN A 606 -21.75 6.70 -17.84
CA GLN A 606 -22.96 7.52 -17.85
C GLN A 606 -24.20 6.72 -17.39
N ASN A 607 -24.41 5.52 -17.92
CA ASN A 607 -25.64 4.74 -17.73
C ASN A 607 -25.59 3.78 -16.53
N LYS A 608 -24.42 3.63 -15.88
CA LYS A 608 -24.15 2.63 -14.82
C LYS A 608 -24.58 1.22 -15.22
N LYS A 609 -24.35 0.86 -16.50
CA LYS A 609 -24.87 -0.36 -17.12
C LYS A 609 -24.08 -0.74 -18.37
N GLY A 610 -23.94 -2.05 -18.61
CA GLY A 610 -23.37 -2.57 -19.85
C GLY A 610 -24.24 -2.27 -21.06
N PRO A 611 -23.67 -1.91 -22.23
CA PRO A 611 -24.45 -1.74 -23.46
C PRO A 611 -25.00 -3.10 -23.92
N ASN A 612 -26.24 -3.15 -24.43
CA ASN A 612 -26.80 -4.41 -24.97
C ASN A 612 -25.98 -4.90 -26.20
N SER A 613 -25.55 -3.95 -27.02
CA SER A 613 -24.71 -4.13 -28.21
C SER A 613 -24.07 -2.79 -28.59
N MET A 614 -23.07 -2.82 -29.48
CA MET A 614 -22.48 -1.65 -30.13
C MET A 614 -22.42 -1.85 -31.64
N THR A 615 -22.54 -0.78 -32.43
CA THR A 615 -22.40 -0.83 -33.89
C THR A 615 -20.95 -0.61 -34.30
N THR A 616 -20.46 -1.39 -35.24
CA THR A 616 -19.12 -1.27 -35.85
C THR A 616 -19.24 -1.21 -37.37
N ALA A 617 -18.12 -0.98 -38.07
CA ALA A 617 -18.05 -1.11 -39.53
C ALA A 617 -18.37 -2.52 -40.06
N LEU A 618 -18.37 -3.53 -39.17
CA LEU A 618 -18.69 -4.93 -39.47
C LEU A 618 -20.10 -5.33 -39.02
N GLY A 619 -20.92 -4.38 -38.52
CA GLY A 619 -22.28 -4.63 -38.07
C GLY A 619 -22.45 -4.59 -36.54
N THR A 620 -23.50 -5.25 -36.04
CA THR A 620 -23.92 -5.20 -34.63
C THR A 620 -23.12 -6.20 -33.80
N THR A 621 -22.30 -5.71 -32.87
CA THR A 621 -21.55 -6.53 -31.92
C THR A 621 -22.28 -6.61 -30.59
N SER A 622 -22.65 -7.80 -30.15
CA SER A 622 -23.29 -8.03 -28.85
C SER A 622 -22.36 -7.74 -27.68
N PHE A 623 -22.95 -7.44 -26.52
CA PHE A 623 -22.25 -7.30 -25.24
C PHE A 623 -21.22 -8.40 -24.95
N LYS A 624 -21.56 -9.67 -25.24
CA LYS A 624 -20.69 -10.83 -25.02
C LYS A 624 -19.48 -10.83 -25.96
N SER A 625 -19.70 -10.48 -27.22
CA SER A 625 -18.66 -10.44 -28.24
C SER A 625 -17.71 -9.26 -28.05
N LEU A 626 -18.17 -8.14 -27.48
CA LEU A 626 -17.29 -7.07 -26.99
C LEU A 626 -16.34 -7.56 -25.89
N ILE A 627 -16.85 -8.26 -24.88
CA ILE A 627 -16.01 -8.83 -23.80
C ILE A 627 -14.98 -9.81 -24.36
N TYR A 628 -15.39 -10.73 -25.24
CA TYR A 628 -14.48 -11.69 -25.86
C TYR A 628 -13.42 -11.00 -26.75
N MET A 629 -13.81 -10.03 -27.58
CA MET A 629 -12.88 -9.27 -28.42
C MET A 629 -11.85 -8.48 -27.59
N TYR A 630 -12.26 -7.73 -26.58
CA TYR A 630 -11.29 -7.00 -25.73
C TYR A 630 -10.46 -7.93 -24.85
N SER A 631 -10.97 -9.11 -24.48
CA SER A 631 -10.17 -10.15 -23.84
C SER A 631 -9.05 -10.66 -24.76
N ARG A 632 -9.34 -10.81 -26.06
CA ARG A 632 -8.34 -11.17 -27.10
C ARG A 632 -7.34 -10.04 -27.34
N ILE A 633 -7.78 -8.78 -27.41
CA ILE A 633 -6.88 -7.62 -27.53
C ILE A 633 -5.87 -7.56 -26.36
N LEU A 634 -6.32 -7.79 -25.12
CA LEU A 634 -5.41 -7.80 -23.96
C LEU A 634 -4.54 -9.06 -23.86
N GLN A 635 -4.94 -10.20 -24.45
CA GLN A 635 -4.00 -11.32 -24.69
C GLN A 635 -2.87 -10.88 -25.63
N GLN A 636 -3.20 -10.28 -26.78
CA GLN A 636 -2.20 -9.83 -27.76
C GLN A 636 -1.22 -8.83 -27.13
N TYR A 637 -1.74 -7.85 -26.36
CA TYR A 637 -0.90 -6.96 -25.57
C TYR A 637 0.01 -7.70 -24.57
N LYS A 638 -0.51 -8.68 -23.83
CA LYS A 638 0.29 -9.46 -22.88
C LYS A 638 1.41 -10.27 -23.57
N LEU A 639 1.18 -10.75 -24.79
CA LEU A 639 2.20 -11.48 -25.57
C LEU A 639 3.24 -10.55 -26.18
N HIS A 640 2.81 -9.51 -26.89
CA HIS A 640 3.68 -8.68 -27.75
C HIS A 640 4.13 -7.36 -27.11
N GLN A 641 3.59 -7.02 -25.93
CA GLN A 641 3.79 -5.73 -25.22
C GLN A 641 3.30 -4.49 -26.01
N THR A 642 2.58 -4.70 -27.11
CA THR A 642 1.96 -3.68 -27.96
C THR A 642 0.51 -4.04 -28.24
N LEU A 643 -0.34 -3.05 -28.49
CA LEU A 643 -1.70 -3.30 -28.98
C LEU A 643 -1.64 -3.84 -30.42
N PRO A 644 -2.43 -4.86 -30.79
CA PRO A 644 -2.38 -5.45 -32.12
C PRO A 644 -2.89 -4.46 -33.18
N THR A 645 -2.24 -4.42 -34.35
CA THR A 645 -2.57 -3.48 -35.44
C THR A 645 -3.98 -3.70 -36.00
N THR A 646 -4.46 -4.95 -35.98
CA THR A 646 -5.84 -5.34 -36.24
C THR A 646 -6.29 -6.43 -35.25
N ILE A 647 -7.61 -6.61 -35.09
CA ILE A 647 -8.22 -7.73 -34.37
C ILE A 647 -9.31 -8.38 -35.25
N ILE A 648 -9.43 -9.70 -35.24
CA ILE A 648 -10.51 -10.39 -35.96
C ILE A 648 -11.83 -10.24 -35.19
N LEU A 649 -12.90 -9.82 -35.87
CA LEU A 649 -14.25 -9.74 -35.31
C LEU A 649 -15.23 -10.51 -36.20
N LYS A 650 -15.87 -11.52 -35.60
CA LYS A 650 -16.90 -12.38 -36.19
C LYS A 650 -17.64 -13.18 -35.12
N ASN A 651 -18.69 -13.88 -35.53
CA ASN A 651 -19.40 -14.86 -34.71
C ASN A 651 -18.45 -15.99 -34.26
N TRP A 652 -18.27 -16.15 -32.95
CA TRP A 652 -17.30 -17.04 -32.32
C TRP A 652 -17.90 -18.44 -32.02
N THR A 653 -18.64 -19.01 -32.97
CA THR A 653 -19.10 -20.41 -32.91
C THR A 653 -17.95 -21.42 -32.94
N THR A 654 -16.75 -20.97 -33.34
CA THR A 654 -15.46 -21.62 -33.13
C THR A 654 -14.49 -20.62 -32.48
N PRO A 655 -13.47 -21.08 -31.73
CA PRO A 655 -12.48 -20.19 -31.12
C PRO A 655 -11.75 -19.33 -32.15
N ILE A 656 -11.54 -18.06 -31.84
CA ILE A 656 -10.78 -17.14 -32.67
C ILE A 656 -9.32 -17.12 -32.18
N TYR A 657 -8.40 -17.31 -33.12
CA TYR A 657 -6.95 -17.29 -32.91
C TYR A 657 -6.37 -16.06 -33.59
N ASP A 658 -6.04 -15.03 -32.81
CA ASP A 658 -5.41 -13.79 -33.31
C ASP A 658 -3.88 -13.85 -33.30
N ASP A 659 -3.29 -14.84 -32.60
CA ASP A 659 -1.84 -15.06 -32.52
C ASP A 659 -1.27 -15.28 -33.93
N HIS A 660 -0.35 -14.42 -34.37
CA HIS A 660 0.24 -14.48 -35.71
C HIS A 660 1.71 -14.07 -35.71
N PHE A 661 2.45 -14.57 -36.70
CA PHE A 661 3.88 -14.27 -36.87
C PHE A 661 4.19 -13.88 -38.31
N THR A 662 5.09 -12.91 -38.47
CA THR A 662 5.59 -12.51 -39.79
C THR A 662 6.49 -13.61 -40.38
N PRO A 663 6.67 -13.65 -41.73
CA PRO A 663 7.65 -14.53 -42.35
C PRO A 663 9.08 -14.35 -41.80
N GLN A 664 9.43 -13.16 -41.29
CA GLN A 664 10.75 -12.89 -40.70
C GLN A 664 10.97 -13.60 -39.35
N GLU A 665 9.94 -13.65 -38.51
CA GLU A 665 9.99 -14.33 -37.21
C GLU A 665 10.00 -15.86 -37.38
N ILE A 666 9.21 -16.36 -38.33
CA ILE A 666 9.14 -17.79 -38.65
C ILE A 666 10.45 -18.25 -39.31
N THR A 667 10.98 -17.53 -40.31
CA THR A 667 12.29 -17.87 -40.94
C THR A 667 13.46 -17.73 -39.97
N LYS A 668 13.42 -16.78 -39.02
CA LYS A 668 14.39 -16.72 -37.92
C LYS A 668 14.33 -17.99 -37.06
N THR A 669 13.15 -18.33 -36.55
CA THR A 669 12.98 -19.51 -35.68
C THR A 669 13.33 -20.80 -36.42
N ALA A 670 13.03 -20.88 -37.72
CA ALA A 670 13.43 -21.99 -38.60
C ALA A 670 14.96 -22.15 -38.68
N THR A 671 15.71 -21.05 -38.74
CA THR A 671 17.18 -21.07 -38.68
C THR A 671 17.64 -21.65 -37.34
N ASP A 672 17.05 -21.18 -36.23
CA ASP A 672 17.49 -21.54 -34.89
C ASP A 672 17.16 -23.03 -34.57
N VAL A 673 16.00 -23.51 -35.01
CA VAL A 673 15.59 -24.94 -34.94
C VAL A 673 16.47 -25.83 -35.83
N LYS A 674 16.81 -25.37 -37.04
CA LYS A 674 17.74 -26.09 -37.94
C LYS A 674 19.14 -26.22 -37.30
N VAL A 675 19.69 -25.12 -36.77
CA VAL A 675 21.01 -25.11 -36.11
C VAL A 675 21.01 -26.00 -34.87
N PHE A 676 19.92 -26.01 -34.09
CA PHE A 676 19.76 -26.95 -32.99
C PHE A 676 19.81 -28.41 -33.48
N PHE A 677 19.06 -28.75 -34.52
CA PHE A 677 19.05 -30.10 -35.08
C PHE A 677 20.43 -30.52 -35.63
N ASP A 678 21.09 -29.65 -36.39
CA ASP A 678 22.42 -29.93 -36.97
C ASP A 678 23.47 -30.22 -35.89
N GLY A 679 23.41 -29.52 -34.75
CA GLY A 679 24.32 -29.71 -33.63
C GLY A 679 24.01 -30.92 -32.73
N ASN A 680 22.73 -31.30 -32.60
CA ASN A 680 22.29 -32.30 -31.61
C ASN A 680 21.83 -33.64 -32.20
N GLY A 681 21.39 -33.67 -33.46
CA GLY A 681 20.81 -34.84 -34.12
C GLY A 681 19.38 -35.19 -33.66
N TYR A 682 18.67 -34.25 -33.02
CA TYR A 682 17.26 -34.36 -32.65
C TYR A 682 16.59 -32.97 -32.60
N LEU A 683 15.26 -32.92 -32.63
CA LEU A 683 14.50 -31.66 -32.60
C LEU A 683 14.35 -31.11 -31.17
N PRO A 684 14.27 -29.77 -31.00
CA PRO A 684 14.05 -29.17 -29.69
C PRO A 684 12.66 -29.52 -29.13
N GLU A 685 12.59 -29.73 -27.81
CA GLU A 685 11.36 -30.10 -27.08
C GLU A 685 10.36 -28.93 -27.03
N TYR A 686 10.87 -27.70 -26.91
CA TYR A 686 10.10 -26.45 -26.93
C TYR A 686 10.60 -25.56 -28.07
N ILE A 687 9.67 -24.94 -28.79
CA ILE A 687 9.97 -23.96 -29.85
C ILE A 687 9.32 -22.64 -29.46
N THR A 688 10.06 -21.54 -29.54
CA THR A 688 9.58 -20.22 -29.12
C THR A 688 9.72 -19.22 -30.27
N ILE A 689 8.61 -18.63 -30.69
CA ILE A 689 8.56 -17.59 -31.72
C ILE A 689 8.14 -16.29 -31.04
N SER A 690 9.02 -15.29 -31.06
CA SER A 690 8.76 -13.95 -30.47
C SER A 690 8.18 -13.97 -29.04
N GLY A 691 8.60 -14.93 -28.22
CA GLY A 691 8.14 -15.13 -26.84
C GLY A 691 6.99 -16.12 -26.67
N VAL A 692 6.28 -16.48 -27.74
CA VAL A 692 5.19 -17.48 -27.73
C VAL A 692 5.78 -18.88 -27.87
N VAL A 693 5.49 -19.76 -26.90
CA VAL A 693 5.86 -21.19 -26.98
C VAL A 693 4.84 -21.93 -27.84
N VAL A 694 5.32 -22.65 -28.86
CA VAL A 694 4.51 -23.48 -29.76
C VAL A 694 5.00 -24.93 -29.74
N ASN A 695 4.10 -25.89 -29.96
CA ASN A 695 4.51 -27.29 -30.12
C ASN A 695 5.06 -27.56 -31.54
N GLN A 696 5.74 -28.69 -31.72
CA GLN A 696 6.39 -29.04 -32.99
C GLN A 696 5.41 -29.13 -34.19
N ALA A 697 4.16 -29.57 -34.00
CA ALA A 697 3.16 -29.65 -35.07
C ALA A 697 2.59 -28.28 -35.46
N GLN A 698 2.43 -27.38 -34.47
CA GLN A 698 2.13 -25.98 -34.72
C GLN A 698 3.27 -25.28 -35.46
N PHE A 699 4.53 -25.58 -35.10
CA PHE A 699 5.67 -25.05 -35.84
C PHE A 699 5.70 -25.57 -37.28
N LEU A 700 5.43 -26.86 -37.51
CA LEU A 700 5.31 -27.41 -38.87
C LEU A 700 4.23 -26.68 -39.69
N GLN A 701 3.07 -26.39 -39.11
CA GLN A 701 2.02 -25.58 -39.75
C GLN A 701 2.54 -24.21 -40.17
N LEU A 702 3.21 -23.48 -39.27
CA LEU A 702 3.79 -22.18 -39.57
C LEU A 702 4.87 -22.27 -40.67
N LEU A 703 5.72 -23.30 -40.65
CA LEU A 703 6.75 -23.54 -41.66
C LEU A 703 6.15 -23.77 -43.05
N VAL A 704 5.18 -24.70 -43.20
CA VAL A 704 4.63 -25.03 -44.52
C VAL A 704 3.74 -23.90 -45.06
N THR A 705 2.89 -23.28 -44.22
CA THR A 705 2.08 -22.13 -44.66
C THR A 705 2.97 -20.97 -45.12
N THR A 706 4.07 -20.69 -44.40
CA THR A 706 5.01 -19.62 -44.80
C THR A 706 5.77 -19.99 -46.07
N THR A 707 6.16 -21.26 -46.26
CA THR A 707 6.79 -21.73 -47.49
C THR A 707 5.87 -21.54 -48.71
N LEU A 708 4.58 -21.90 -48.56
CA LEU A 708 3.57 -21.72 -49.61
C LEU A 708 3.31 -20.24 -49.93
N LYS A 709 3.18 -19.39 -48.90
CA LYS A 709 3.03 -17.94 -49.05
C LYS A 709 4.19 -17.30 -49.79
N LEU A 710 5.43 -17.62 -49.39
CA LEU A 710 6.63 -17.10 -50.06
C LEU A 710 6.73 -17.57 -51.52
N ASN A 711 6.27 -18.77 -51.83
CA ASN A 711 6.16 -19.27 -53.20
C ASN A 711 5.11 -18.49 -54.04
N SER A 712 4.07 -17.94 -53.42
CA SER A 712 3.08 -17.06 -54.06
C SER A 712 3.37 -15.56 -53.88
N ALA A 713 4.56 -15.18 -53.42
CA ALA A 713 4.95 -13.81 -53.08
C ALA A 713 4.03 -13.09 -52.05
N ASP A 714 3.29 -13.84 -51.23
CA ASP A 714 2.55 -13.31 -50.08
C ASP A 714 3.51 -13.10 -48.89
N SER A 715 3.55 -11.86 -48.39
CA SER A 715 4.36 -11.46 -47.24
C SER A 715 3.54 -11.27 -45.95
N SER A 716 2.22 -11.48 -45.99
CA SER A 716 1.33 -11.30 -44.85
C SER A 716 1.56 -12.35 -43.76
N SER A 717 1.35 -11.96 -42.50
CA SER A 717 1.56 -12.82 -41.33
C SER A 717 0.80 -14.15 -41.41
N THR A 718 1.40 -15.19 -40.85
CA THR A 718 0.79 -16.52 -40.72
C THR A 718 0.20 -16.65 -39.31
N TYR A 719 -1.11 -16.90 -39.24
CA TYR A 719 -1.80 -17.18 -37.98
C TYR A 719 -1.41 -18.56 -37.42
N LEU A 720 -1.25 -18.62 -36.10
CA LEU A 720 -0.97 -19.83 -35.34
C LEU A 720 -2.26 -20.65 -35.19
N GLN A 721 -2.26 -21.86 -35.75
CA GLN A 721 -3.36 -22.80 -35.57
C GLN A 721 -3.16 -23.66 -34.31
N LYS A 722 -4.26 -24.18 -33.77
CA LYS A 722 -4.22 -25.25 -32.78
C LYS A 722 -3.99 -26.58 -33.52
N VAL A 723 -2.79 -27.15 -33.37
CA VAL A 723 -2.40 -28.41 -34.03
C VAL A 723 -1.85 -29.38 -33.00
N ALA A 724 -2.35 -30.61 -33.00
CA ALA A 724 -1.86 -31.71 -32.18
C ALA A 724 -0.65 -32.42 -32.82
N LEU A 725 0.19 -33.03 -31.97
CA LEU A 725 1.28 -33.91 -32.40
C LEU A 725 0.73 -35.23 -32.98
N PRO A 726 1.43 -35.87 -33.95
CA PRO A 726 1.08 -37.21 -34.39
C PRO A 726 1.24 -38.25 -33.27
N THR A 727 0.41 -39.29 -33.28
CA THR A 727 0.50 -40.41 -32.31
C THR A 727 1.65 -41.38 -32.60
N SER A 728 2.09 -41.45 -33.85
CA SER A 728 3.28 -42.21 -34.26
C SER A 728 3.93 -41.59 -35.49
N SER A 729 5.23 -41.82 -35.68
CA SER A 729 5.99 -41.35 -36.83
C SER A 729 7.08 -42.35 -37.18
N TYR A 730 7.15 -42.73 -38.46
CA TYR A 730 8.11 -43.71 -38.99
C TYR A 730 8.77 -43.13 -40.24
N GLU A 731 9.96 -43.61 -40.58
CA GLU A 731 10.69 -43.19 -41.78
C GLU A 731 11.04 -44.36 -42.69
N LYS A 732 10.93 -44.14 -44.01
CA LYS A 732 11.41 -45.06 -45.04
C LYS A 732 11.77 -44.29 -46.31
N MET A 733 12.73 -43.38 -46.19
CA MET A 733 13.31 -42.60 -47.30
C MET A 733 14.83 -42.76 -47.39
N SER A 734 15.40 -42.32 -48.50
CA SER A 734 16.86 -42.16 -48.68
C SER A 734 17.27 -40.69 -48.55
N SER A 735 18.50 -40.42 -48.11
CA SER A 735 19.04 -39.05 -48.12
C SER A 735 19.32 -38.59 -49.55
N GLY A 736 18.98 -37.35 -49.90
CA GLY A 736 19.10 -36.85 -51.27
C GLY A 736 18.59 -35.41 -51.42
N ASN A 737 18.74 -34.85 -52.63
CA ASN A 737 18.15 -33.55 -52.97
C ASN A 737 16.70 -33.70 -53.41
N ILE A 738 15.85 -32.74 -53.03
CA ILE A 738 14.47 -32.57 -53.50
C ILE A 738 14.32 -31.18 -54.11
N ASN A 739 13.63 -31.05 -55.25
CA ASN A 739 13.56 -29.78 -55.98
C ASN A 739 12.31 -28.96 -55.59
N LEU A 740 12.30 -27.68 -55.95
CA LEU A 740 11.17 -26.76 -55.72
C LEU A 740 9.83 -27.35 -56.21
N ALA A 741 9.84 -27.96 -57.39
CA ALA A 741 8.67 -28.63 -57.99
C ALA A 741 8.16 -29.84 -57.18
N ASP A 742 9.00 -30.45 -56.34
CA ASP A 742 8.68 -31.65 -55.55
C ASP A 742 8.30 -31.31 -54.10
N TYR A 743 9.00 -30.36 -53.45
CA TYR A 743 8.74 -30.01 -52.05
C TYR A 743 7.58 -29.03 -51.84
N ILE A 744 7.17 -28.27 -52.86
CA ILE A 744 5.98 -27.40 -52.77
C ILE A 744 4.67 -28.21 -52.73
N PRO A 745 4.45 -29.24 -53.59
CA PRO A 745 3.33 -30.17 -53.43
C PRO A 745 3.31 -30.88 -52.07
N LEU A 746 4.48 -31.21 -51.51
CA LEU A 746 4.59 -31.77 -50.16
C LEU A 746 4.15 -30.76 -49.09
N ALA A 747 4.58 -29.49 -49.18
CA ALA A 747 4.14 -28.42 -48.28
C ALA A 747 2.61 -28.24 -48.33
N GLN A 748 2.03 -28.26 -49.52
CA GLN A 748 0.58 -28.20 -49.75
C GLN A 748 -0.14 -29.39 -49.10
N SER A 749 0.36 -30.61 -49.29
CA SER A 749 -0.21 -31.83 -48.71
C SER A 749 -0.20 -31.81 -47.17
N ILE A 750 0.87 -31.31 -46.57
CA ILE A 750 0.98 -31.14 -45.11
C ILE A 750 0.00 -30.06 -44.62
N TYR A 751 -0.10 -28.93 -45.33
CA TYR A 751 -1.01 -27.83 -45.00
C TYR A 751 -2.49 -28.26 -45.06
N GLU A 752 -2.90 -28.98 -46.10
CA GLU A 752 -4.26 -29.51 -46.26
C GLU A 752 -4.60 -30.54 -45.18
N HIS A 753 -3.66 -31.43 -44.83
CA HIS A 753 -3.87 -32.39 -43.74
C HIS A 753 -4.05 -31.68 -42.38
N ILE A 754 -3.17 -30.73 -42.06
CA ILE A 754 -3.23 -29.99 -40.79
C ILE A 754 -4.54 -29.17 -40.68
N THR A 755 -4.90 -28.43 -41.74
CA THR A 755 -6.12 -27.60 -41.73
C THR A 755 -7.40 -28.43 -41.70
N GLY A 756 -7.42 -29.60 -42.34
CA GLY A 756 -8.56 -30.52 -42.32
C GLY A 756 -8.75 -31.28 -40.99
N ASN A 757 -7.66 -31.58 -40.26
CA ASN A 757 -7.70 -32.54 -39.13
C ASN A 757 -7.24 -31.97 -37.78
N GLN A 758 -6.66 -30.76 -37.72
CA GLN A 758 -6.08 -30.15 -36.51
C GLN A 758 -5.00 -31.00 -35.81
N VAL A 759 -4.37 -31.90 -36.55
CA VAL A 759 -3.24 -32.75 -36.14
C VAL A 759 -2.25 -32.83 -37.31
N ALA A 760 -0.95 -32.92 -37.01
CA ALA A 760 0.04 -33.19 -38.06
C ALA A 760 0.12 -34.70 -38.37
N ALA A 761 0.31 -35.05 -39.64
CA ALA A 761 0.49 -36.45 -40.03
C ALA A 761 1.86 -36.97 -39.57
N GLY A 762 1.91 -38.24 -39.15
CA GLY A 762 3.15 -38.89 -38.73
C GLY A 762 4.18 -39.06 -39.84
N SER A 763 3.76 -39.02 -41.11
CA SER A 763 4.61 -39.25 -42.29
C SER A 763 3.87 -38.90 -43.57
N PHE A 764 4.60 -38.51 -44.62
CA PHE A 764 4.09 -38.41 -46.00
C PHE A 764 4.96 -39.22 -46.96
N ASP A 765 4.42 -39.60 -48.12
CA ASP A 765 5.20 -40.19 -49.21
C ASP A 765 5.72 -39.10 -50.16
N MET A 766 6.98 -39.18 -50.56
CA MET A 766 7.62 -38.25 -51.51
C MET A 766 8.67 -38.95 -52.38
N ILE A 767 9.31 -38.24 -53.31
CA ILE A 767 10.21 -38.82 -54.33
C ILE A 767 11.41 -39.61 -53.76
N LEU A 768 11.89 -39.28 -52.56
CA LEU A 768 12.97 -40.02 -51.89
C LEU A 768 12.47 -41.19 -51.03
N GLY A 769 11.16 -41.45 -50.98
CA GLY A 769 10.48 -42.39 -50.09
C GLY A 769 9.61 -41.70 -49.05
N LYS A 770 9.31 -42.41 -47.96
CA LYS A 770 8.38 -41.96 -46.91
C LYS A 770 9.10 -41.09 -45.86
N ILE A 771 8.79 -39.79 -45.83
CA ILE A 771 9.40 -38.79 -44.94
C ILE A 771 8.64 -38.71 -43.61
N SER A 772 9.37 -38.83 -42.50
CA SER A 772 8.80 -38.74 -41.14
C SER A 772 8.41 -37.31 -40.75
N PHE A 773 7.57 -37.16 -39.72
CA PHE A 773 7.21 -35.85 -39.16
C PHE A 773 8.43 -35.05 -38.67
N PRO A 774 9.41 -35.64 -37.96
CA PRO A 774 10.64 -34.93 -37.60
C PRO A 774 11.48 -34.48 -38.82
N SER A 775 11.53 -35.29 -39.88
CA SER A 775 12.23 -34.92 -41.12
C SER A 775 11.50 -33.88 -41.96
N GLN A 776 10.16 -33.82 -41.92
CA GLN A 776 9.37 -32.71 -42.49
C GLN A 776 9.72 -31.38 -41.80
N LEU A 777 9.80 -31.39 -40.46
CA LEU A 777 10.21 -30.24 -39.66
C LEU A 777 11.62 -29.76 -40.01
N TYR A 778 12.59 -30.67 -40.15
CA TYR A 778 13.94 -30.31 -40.61
C TYR A 778 13.93 -29.78 -42.06
N LEU A 779 13.21 -30.43 -42.98
CA LEU A 779 13.09 -30.01 -44.39
C LEU A 779 12.62 -28.56 -44.51
N PHE A 780 11.46 -28.22 -43.95
CA PHE A 780 10.93 -26.86 -44.08
C PHE A 780 11.68 -25.83 -43.23
N SER A 781 12.34 -26.26 -42.15
CA SER A 781 13.31 -25.39 -41.44
C SER A 781 14.52 -25.05 -42.33
N ASN A 782 15.03 -26.02 -43.10
CA ASN A 782 16.14 -25.86 -44.04
C ASN A 782 15.75 -25.00 -45.27
N VAL A 783 14.53 -25.18 -45.79
CA VAL A 783 13.96 -24.32 -46.87
C VAL A 783 13.87 -22.86 -46.42
N LEU A 784 13.35 -22.59 -45.23
CA LEU A 784 13.20 -21.21 -44.72
C LEU A 784 14.52 -20.58 -44.24
N ASP A 785 15.48 -21.38 -43.74
CA ASP A 785 16.87 -20.92 -43.52
C ASP A 785 17.55 -20.51 -44.83
N SER A 786 17.39 -21.31 -45.90
CA SER A 786 17.88 -20.96 -47.24
C SER A 786 17.20 -19.71 -47.80
N PHE A 787 15.87 -19.59 -47.65
CA PHE A 787 15.15 -18.37 -48.03
C PHE A 787 15.68 -17.14 -47.28
N ARG A 788 15.89 -17.23 -45.96
CA ARG A 788 16.41 -16.13 -45.13
C ARG A 788 17.77 -15.63 -45.61
N LYS A 789 18.61 -16.52 -46.14
CA LYS A 789 19.94 -16.21 -46.66
C LYS A 789 19.91 -15.62 -48.08
N ASN A 790 19.07 -16.17 -48.96
CA ASN A 790 19.11 -15.90 -50.40
C ASN A 790 17.98 -14.98 -50.91
N GLN A 791 16.96 -14.70 -50.08
CA GLN A 791 15.75 -13.94 -50.40
C GLN A 791 14.87 -14.55 -51.51
N HIS A 792 15.11 -15.82 -51.87
CA HIS A 792 14.28 -16.63 -52.74
C HIS A 792 14.26 -18.09 -52.23
N LEU A 793 13.24 -18.87 -52.63
CA LEU A 793 13.19 -20.30 -52.27
C LEU A 793 14.30 -21.07 -53.02
N PRO A 794 14.89 -22.12 -52.42
CA PRO A 794 15.93 -22.92 -53.06
C PRO A 794 15.36 -23.81 -54.17
N GLU A 795 15.93 -23.72 -55.38
CA GLU A 795 15.60 -24.60 -56.52
C GLU A 795 15.75 -26.10 -56.18
N SER A 796 16.73 -26.42 -55.33
CA SER A 796 16.95 -27.77 -54.82
C SER A 796 17.50 -27.70 -53.39
N ILE A 797 17.04 -28.59 -52.51
CA ILE A 797 17.41 -28.61 -51.09
C ILE A 797 17.71 -30.04 -50.62
N TYR A 798 18.76 -30.22 -49.81
CA TYR A 798 19.18 -31.53 -49.34
C TYR A 798 18.35 -31.98 -48.13
N VAL A 799 17.74 -33.16 -48.25
CA VAL A 799 17.02 -33.86 -47.18
C VAL A 799 17.88 -35.01 -46.67
N LYS A 800 18.06 -35.07 -45.35
CA LYS A 800 18.82 -36.10 -44.66
C LYS A 800 17.87 -37.06 -43.95
N THR A 801 18.17 -38.35 -43.98
CA THR A 801 17.46 -39.38 -43.22
C THR A 801 17.70 -39.24 -41.72
N TRP A 802 16.65 -39.54 -40.95
CA TRP A 802 16.65 -39.57 -39.50
C TRP A 802 17.52 -40.70 -38.93
N LYS A 803 17.49 -41.87 -39.60
CA LYS A 803 18.40 -42.98 -39.31
C LYS A 803 19.83 -42.55 -39.64
N THR A 804 20.66 -42.43 -38.61
CA THR A 804 22.06 -42.04 -38.71
C THR A 804 22.98 -43.04 -38.00
N ALA A 805 24.24 -43.08 -38.44
CA ALA A 805 25.33 -43.70 -37.72
C ALA A 805 26.25 -42.58 -37.21
N ARG A 806 26.37 -42.42 -35.89
CA ARG A 806 27.22 -41.39 -35.26
C ARG A 806 28.24 -42.04 -34.33
N THR A 807 29.52 -41.91 -34.65
CA THR A 807 30.60 -42.29 -33.73
C THR A 807 30.58 -41.35 -32.53
N ILE A 808 30.48 -41.92 -31.33
CA ILE A 808 30.43 -41.17 -30.07
C ILE A 808 31.75 -41.22 -29.28
N GLY A 809 32.68 -42.05 -29.72
CA GLY A 809 34.04 -42.10 -29.17
C GLY A 809 34.92 -43.12 -29.87
N THR A 810 36.23 -42.87 -29.84
CA THR A 810 37.27 -43.69 -30.47
C THR A 810 38.50 -43.72 -29.57
N THR A 811 39.14 -44.89 -29.46
CA THR A 811 40.46 -45.09 -28.82
C THR A 811 41.40 -45.79 -29.81
N ASN A 812 42.64 -46.05 -29.40
CA ASN A 812 43.58 -46.90 -30.14
C ASN A 812 43.27 -48.41 -30.04
N TYR A 813 42.13 -48.82 -29.46
CA TYR A 813 41.67 -50.20 -29.40
C TYR A 813 40.22 -50.42 -29.87
N GLY A 814 39.51 -49.37 -30.29
CA GLY A 814 38.20 -49.48 -30.94
C GLY A 814 37.41 -48.19 -30.94
N ASN A 815 36.11 -48.27 -31.24
CA ASN A 815 35.18 -47.14 -31.24
C ASN A 815 33.77 -47.56 -30.79
N VAL A 816 32.89 -46.59 -30.56
CA VAL A 816 31.46 -46.81 -30.32
C VAL A 816 30.59 -46.06 -31.32
N VAL A 817 29.83 -46.86 -32.05
CA VAL A 817 28.71 -46.64 -32.96
C VAL A 817 27.34 -46.32 -32.33
N VAL A 818 26.72 -45.14 -32.42
CA VAL A 818 25.26 -45.05 -32.21
C VAL A 818 24.54 -45.15 -33.55
N LEU A 819 23.68 -46.15 -33.69
CA LEU A 819 22.78 -46.34 -34.82
C LEU A 819 21.35 -45.98 -34.40
N GLY A 820 20.65 -45.21 -35.25
CA GLY A 820 19.24 -44.86 -35.06
C GLY A 820 18.95 -43.37 -35.30
N ALA A 821 17.81 -42.84 -34.85
CA ALA A 821 16.75 -43.59 -34.17
C ALA A 821 16.05 -44.59 -35.10
N TYR A 822 15.46 -45.62 -34.50
CA TYR A 822 14.60 -46.63 -35.12
C TYR A 822 13.21 -46.64 -34.47
N GLY A 823 12.19 -47.16 -35.15
CA GLY A 823 10.84 -47.28 -34.60
C GLY A 823 10.07 -45.96 -34.60
N ASN A 824 9.18 -45.79 -33.61
CA ASN A 824 8.33 -44.61 -33.50
C ASN A 824 9.13 -43.37 -33.04
N LEU A 825 9.47 -42.51 -34.01
CA LEU A 825 10.38 -41.37 -33.86
C LEU A 825 9.86 -40.25 -32.95
N VAL A 826 8.54 -40.20 -32.71
CA VAL A 826 7.89 -39.24 -31.79
C VAL A 826 7.55 -39.84 -30.42
N SER A 827 7.95 -41.09 -30.16
CA SER A 827 7.71 -41.73 -28.87
C SER A 827 8.59 -41.11 -27.77
N SER A 828 7.99 -40.82 -26.62
CA SER A 828 8.71 -40.32 -25.44
C SER A 828 9.55 -41.41 -24.77
N VAL A 829 9.18 -42.69 -24.95
CA VAL A 829 9.89 -43.86 -24.44
C VAL A 829 11.07 -44.19 -25.35
N LYS A 830 12.28 -44.20 -24.77
CA LYS A 830 13.54 -44.45 -25.46
C LYS A 830 14.25 -45.68 -24.91
N ILE A 831 14.61 -46.62 -25.79
CA ILE A 831 15.24 -47.90 -25.43
C ILE A 831 16.60 -48.04 -26.13
N ALA A 832 17.63 -48.39 -25.37
CA ALA A 832 19.00 -48.57 -25.85
C ALA A 832 19.41 -50.05 -25.85
N TYR A 833 19.78 -50.59 -27.00
CA TYR A 833 20.45 -51.89 -27.12
C TYR A 833 21.97 -51.67 -27.16
N ILE A 834 22.73 -52.39 -26.34
CA ILE A 834 24.20 -52.34 -26.31
C ILE A 834 24.73 -53.66 -26.87
N VAL A 835 25.58 -53.58 -27.89
CA VAL A 835 26.05 -54.74 -28.66
C VAL A 835 27.54 -54.61 -28.98
N GLY A 836 28.24 -55.74 -29.16
CA GLY A 836 29.68 -55.75 -29.49
C GLY A 836 30.62 -55.57 -28.30
N VAL A 837 30.10 -55.56 -27.06
CA VAL A 837 30.88 -55.41 -25.82
C VAL A 837 31.95 -56.52 -25.70
N HIS A 838 31.63 -57.75 -26.15
CA HIS A 838 32.60 -58.83 -26.31
C HIS A 838 32.62 -59.28 -27.79
N PRO A 839 33.72 -59.09 -28.55
CA PRO A 839 33.71 -59.28 -30.00
C PRO A 839 33.43 -60.70 -30.51
N ILE A 840 33.62 -61.72 -29.67
CA ILE A 840 33.43 -63.14 -30.00
C ILE A 840 31.94 -63.52 -29.98
N GLU A 841 31.08 -62.75 -29.32
CA GLU A 841 29.63 -63.00 -29.16
C GLU A 841 28.80 -62.43 -30.34
N SER A 842 29.45 -62.16 -31.48
CA SER A 842 28.92 -61.36 -32.59
C SER A 842 27.63 -61.87 -33.24
N ALA A 843 27.30 -63.15 -33.09
CA ALA A 843 26.05 -63.73 -33.60
C ALA A 843 24.80 -63.12 -32.94
N SER A 844 24.78 -62.96 -31.61
CA SER A 844 23.65 -62.32 -30.91
C SER A 844 23.57 -60.83 -31.22
N HIS A 845 24.72 -60.16 -31.31
CA HIS A 845 24.82 -58.74 -31.69
C HIS A 845 24.23 -58.48 -33.08
N GLN A 846 24.57 -59.29 -34.07
CA GLN A 846 24.03 -59.16 -35.42
C GLN A 846 22.53 -59.50 -35.47
N ALA A 847 22.11 -60.58 -34.78
CA ALA A 847 20.70 -60.97 -34.72
C ALA A 847 19.79 -59.91 -34.08
N LEU A 848 20.25 -59.22 -33.02
CA LEU A 848 19.52 -58.11 -32.39
C LEU A 848 19.48 -56.86 -33.27
N ILE A 849 20.58 -56.52 -33.96
CA ILE A 849 20.59 -55.40 -34.93
C ILE A 849 19.52 -55.65 -35.98
N GLU A 850 19.58 -56.79 -36.68
CA GLU A 850 18.65 -57.11 -37.75
C GLU A 850 17.19 -57.26 -37.28
N ALA A 851 16.94 -57.59 -36.01
CA ALA A 851 15.58 -57.59 -35.45
C ALA A 851 15.01 -56.17 -35.34
N ILE A 852 15.78 -55.22 -34.79
CA ILE A 852 15.39 -53.81 -34.74
C ILE A 852 15.25 -53.21 -36.15
N GLU A 853 16.15 -53.55 -37.08
CA GLU A 853 16.05 -53.06 -38.46
C GLU A 853 14.87 -53.66 -39.25
N ALA A 854 14.41 -54.87 -38.91
CA ALA A 854 13.23 -55.49 -39.52
C ALA A 854 11.92 -54.87 -39.03
N TYR A 855 11.84 -54.48 -37.75
CA TYR A 855 10.64 -53.91 -37.13
C TYR A 855 10.62 -52.36 -37.08
N ASP A 856 11.62 -51.69 -37.66
CA ASP A 856 11.82 -50.23 -37.68
C ASP A 856 10.57 -49.40 -38.04
N ASN A 857 9.67 -49.94 -38.87
CA ASN A 857 8.44 -49.27 -39.31
C ASN A 857 7.17 -49.74 -38.57
N SER A 858 7.32 -50.45 -37.45
CA SER A 858 6.21 -51.03 -36.65
C SER A 858 6.40 -50.96 -35.13
N LEU A 859 7.61 -50.67 -34.64
CA LEU A 859 7.93 -50.58 -33.20
C LEU A 859 7.25 -49.35 -32.54
N ALA A 860 6.55 -49.56 -31.42
CA ALA A 860 5.80 -48.54 -30.69
C ALA A 860 6.68 -47.50 -29.97
N TYR A 861 7.91 -47.88 -29.62
CA TYR A 861 8.88 -47.02 -28.93
C TYR A 861 10.04 -46.54 -29.83
N CYS A 862 10.90 -45.67 -29.29
CA CYS A 862 12.02 -45.06 -30.01
C CYS A 862 13.34 -45.78 -29.64
N TYR A 863 13.99 -46.43 -30.62
CA TYR A 863 15.09 -47.36 -30.37
C TYR A 863 16.44 -46.84 -30.89
N TYR A 864 17.50 -47.17 -30.16
CA TYR A 864 18.88 -46.85 -30.53
C TYR A 864 19.81 -48.03 -30.23
N ILE A 865 20.81 -48.24 -31.07
CA ILE A 865 21.80 -49.32 -30.89
C ILE A 865 23.19 -48.73 -30.67
N TYR A 866 23.77 -49.00 -29.51
CA TYR A 866 25.13 -48.65 -29.12
C TYR A 866 26.07 -49.81 -29.50
N LYS A 867 26.57 -49.78 -30.74
CA LYS A 867 27.47 -50.78 -31.33
C LYS A 867 28.92 -50.48 -30.96
N VAL A 868 29.44 -51.21 -29.98
CA VAL A 868 30.86 -51.24 -29.63
C VAL A 868 31.64 -52.01 -30.70
N SER A 869 32.78 -51.47 -31.13
CA SER A 869 33.61 -52.05 -32.19
C SER A 869 35.08 -52.08 -31.75
N VAL A 870 35.51 -53.21 -31.17
CA VAL A 870 36.90 -53.45 -30.76
C VAL A 870 37.76 -53.75 -31.99
N THR A 871 38.85 -53.00 -32.18
CA THR A 871 39.79 -53.17 -33.31
C THR A 871 41.12 -53.79 -32.91
N LYS A 872 41.45 -53.83 -31.61
CA LYS A 872 42.71 -54.40 -31.09
C LYS A 872 42.45 -55.61 -30.18
N ASP A 873 43.25 -56.65 -30.37
CA ASP A 873 43.17 -57.92 -29.61
C ASP A 873 41.78 -58.59 -29.66
N ALA A 874 40.92 -58.27 -30.63
CA ALA A 874 39.49 -58.62 -30.65
C ALA A 874 39.19 -60.13 -30.63
N SER A 875 40.09 -60.96 -31.19
CA SER A 875 39.99 -62.42 -31.18
C SER A 875 40.60 -63.08 -29.92
N ASN A 876 41.25 -62.32 -29.05
CA ASN A 876 41.73 -62.80 -27.76
C ASN A 876 40.61 -62.61 -26.73
N TYR A 877 40.15 -63.70 -26.10
CA TYR A 877 39.00 -63.67 -25.19
C TYR A 877 39.12 -62.60 -24.10
N GLU A 878 40.15 -62.66 -23.24
CA GLU A 878 40.32 -61.71 -22.13
C GLU A 878 40.53 -60.27 -22.58
N LYS A 879 41.45 -60.03 -23.53
CA LYS A 879 41.79 -58.67 -23.97
C LYS A 879 40.70 -58.03 -24.81
N GLY A 880 40.11 -58.77 -25.75
CA GLY A 880 39.02 -58.30 -26.60
C GLY A 880 37.78 -57.96 -25.77
N ARG A 881 37.44 -58.83 -24.81
CA ARG A 881 36.39 -58.59 -23.81
C ARG A 881 36.65 -57.31 -23.01
N MET A 882 37.85 -57.18 -22.41
CA MET A 882 38.19 -56.00 -21.60
C MET A 882 38.19 -54.71 -22.42
N ASN A 883 38.72 -54.73 -23.65
CA ASN A 883 38.72 -53.57 -24.55
C ASN A 883 37.29 -53.09 -24.86
N GLY A 884 36.35 -54.01 -25.11
CA GLY A 884 34.96 -53.66 -25.39
C GLY A 884 34.16 -53.23 -24.16
N GLN A 885 34.35 -53.88 -23.01
CA GLN A 885 33.85 -53.42 -21.70
C GLN A 885 34.28 -51.96 -21.40
N LEU A 886 35.54 -51.62 -21.67
CA LEU A 886 36.07 -50.26 -21.47
C LEU A 886 35.51 -49.25 -22.48
N LEU A 887 35.34 -49.61 -23.75
CA LEU A 887 34.69 -48.74 -24.76
C LEU A 887 33.23 -48.44 -24.38
N ALA A 888 32.48 -49.45 -23.95
CA ALA A 888 31.10 -49.30 -23.49
C ALA A 888 31.01 -48.37 -22.27
N ASN A 889 31.87 -48.59 -21.26
CA ASN A 889 31.95 -47.75 -20.06
C ASN A 889 32.32 -46.29 -20.37
N MET A 890 33.24 -46.07 -21.32
CA MET A 890 33.77 -44.73 -21.65
C MET A 890 32.80 -43.88 -22.48
N PHE A 891 31.96 -44.49 -23.33
CA PHE A 891 31.14 -43.75 -24.31
C PHE A 891 29.65 -44.10 -24.29
N ALA A 892 29.28 -45.39 -24.27
CA ALA A 892 27.86 -45.78 -24.28
C ALA A 892 27.17 -45.44 -22.96
N VAL A 893 27.76 -45.85 -21.83
CA VAL A 893 27.19 -45.62 -20.49
C VAL A 893 26.95 -44.14 -20.19
N PRO A 894 27.89 -43.20 -20.42
CA PRO A 894 27.67 -41.79 -20.12
C PRO A 894 26.60 -41.14 -21.01
N GLU A 895 26.54 -41.50 -22.30
CA GLU A 895 25.54 -40.92 -23.21
C GLU A 895 24.12 -41.43 -22.89
N ILE A 896 23.94 -42.73 -22.64
CA ILE A 896 22.63 -43.30 -22.27
C ILE A 896 22.11 -42.64 -20.98
N LYS A 897 22.99 -42.40 -20.00
CA LYS A 897 22.64 -41.67 -18.76
C LYS A 897 22.28 -40.20 -19.03
N ALA A 898 23.09 -39.48 -19.82
CA ALA A 898 22.83 -38.09 -20.16
C ALA A 898 21.51 -37.89 -20.92
N LYS A 899 21.15 -38.84 -21.79
CA LYS A 899 19.90 -38.84 -22.59
C LYS A 899 18.68 -39.42 -21.87
N LYS A 900 18.83 -39.95 -20.65
CA LYS A 900 17.74 -40.46 -19.78
C LYS A 900 16.83 -41.49 -20.49
N TYR A 901 17.42 -42.54 -21.04
CA TYR A 901 16.65 -43.65 -21.62
C TYR A 901 15.78 -44.36 -20.57
N ASN A 902 14.61 -44.85 -20.99
CA ASN A 902 13.68 -45.62 -20.15
C ASN A 902 14.19 -47.03 -19.88
N MET A 903 14.97 -47.59 -20.80
CA MET A 903 15.60 -48.90 -20.63
C MET A 903 16.92 -49.01 -21.42
N ALA A 904 17.87 -49.77 -20.88
CA ALA A 904 19.04 -50.26 -21.59
C ALA A 904 19.13 -51.80 -21.52
N ILE A 905 19.58 -52.45 -22.59
CA ILE A 905 19.68 -53.91 -22.70
C ILE A 905 21.06 -54.26 -23.22
N ASP A 906 21.84 -54.97 -22.41
CA ASP A 906 23.22 -55.38 -22.68
C ASP A 906 23.21 -56.81 -23.25
N ILE A 907 23.70 -56.98 -24.48
CA ILE A 907 23.53 -58.21 -25.26
C ILE A 907 24.81 -59.06 -25.24
N HIS A 908 24.69 -60.29 -24.75
CA HIS A 908 25.78 -61.24 -24.55
C HIS A 908 25.43 -62.66 -25.08
N SER A 909 26.44 -63.52 -25.17
CA SER A 909 26.26 -64.95 -25.43
C SER A 909 27.17 -65.81 -24.55
N ASN A 910 26.62 -66.88 -23.97
CA ASN A 910 27.34 -67.81 -23.11
C ASN A 910 27.51 -69.19 -23.77
N VAL A 911 28.60 -69.87 -23.41
CA VAL A 911 29.00 -71.19 -23.96
C VAL A 911 28.34 -72.38 -23.25
N GLY A 912 27.29 -72.18 -22.43
CA GLY A 912 26.61 -73.27 -21.70
C GLY A 912 27.30 -73.72 -20.41
N ASN A 913 28.17 -72.90 -19.83
CA ASN A 913 28.82 -73.19 -18.53
C ASN A 913 27.90 -72.99 -17.30
N TRP A 914 26.62 -72.65 -17.52
CA TRP A 914 25.64 -72.32 -16.49
C TRP A 914 24.45 -73.28 -16.52
N ALA A 915 23.65 -73.27 -15.45
CA ALA A 915 22.44 -74.09 -15.34
C ALA A 915 21.31 -73.68 -16.32
N GLN A 916 21.47 -72.57 -17.04
CA GLN A 916 20.55 -72.05 -18.04
C GLN A 916 21.36 -71.50 -19.23
N ASN A 917 21.00 -71.90 -20.46
CA ASN A 917 21.74 -71.50 -21.66
C ASN A 917 21.20 -70.19 -22.29
N ARG A 918 19.96 -69.80 -21.98
CA ARG A 918 19.32 -68.55 -22.45
C ARG A 918 18.61 -67.88 -21.28
N PHE A 919 19.02 -66.67 -20.93
CA PHE A 919 18.45 -66.00 -19.76
C PHE A 919 18.58 -64.48 -19.80
N VAL A 920 17.71 -63.82 -19.05
CA VAL A 920 17.86 -62.41 -18.63
C VAL A 920 18.12 -62.32 -17.14
N PHE A 921 18.84 -61.27 -16.73
CA PHE A 921 18.94 -60.89 -15.32
C PHE A 921 19.20 -59.40 -15.11
N SER A 922 18.86 -58.90 -13.93
CA SER A 922 19.40 -57.66 -13.41
C SER A 922 20.61 -57.98 -12.51
N PRO A 923 21.76 -57.32 -12.66
CA PRO A 923 22.87 -57.46 -11.72
C PRO A 923 22.64 -56.74 -10.38
N ILE A 924 21.52 -56.04 -10.21
CA ILE A 924 21.08 -55.43 -8.94
C ILE A 924 19.63 -55.83 -8.66
N SER A 925 19.40 -56.48 -7.52
CA SER A 925 18.08 -56.96 -7.08
C SER A 925 17.20 -55.86 -6.48
N GLY A 926 15.88 -56.05 -6.50
CA GLY A 926 14.89 -55.22 -5.80
C GLY A 926 14.55 -53.90 -6.48
N GLY A 927 14.94 -53.71 -7.74
CA GLY A 927 14.68 -52.48 -8.52
C GLY A 927 13.94 -52.73 -9.83
N SER A 928 13.59 -51.64 -10.53
CA SER A 928 12.86 -51.67 -11.81
C SER A 928 13.51 -52.56 -12.87
N SER A 929 14.85 -52.61 -12.93
CA SER A 929 15.61 -53.53 -13.80
C SER A 929 15.25 -55.00 -13.60
N GLU A 930 15.11 -55.45 -12.35
CA GLU A 930 14.72 -56.83 -12.04
C GLU A 930 13.25 -57.07 -12.40
N SER A 931 12.35 -56.13 -12.10
CA SER A 931 10.94 -56.21 -12.49
C SER A 931 10.75 -56.29 -14.01
N LEU A 932 11.53 -55.53 -14.80
CA LEU A 932 11.51 -55.57 -16.26
C LEU A 932 12.04 -56.90 -16.79
N ALA A 933 13.17 -57.41 -16.27
CA ALA A 933 13.71 -58.72 -16.64
C ALA A 933 12.72 -59.87 -16.34
N TRP A 934 12.06 -59.85 -15.18
CA TRP A 934 10.99 -60.81 -14.86
C TRP A 934 9.78 -60.66 -15.78
N THR A 935 9.41 -59.43 -16.17
CA THR A 935 8.29 -59.18 -17.09
C THR A 935 8.58 -59.72 -18.49
N ILE A 936 9.79 -59.51 -19.02
CA ILE A 936 10.25 -60.07 -20.30
C ILE A 936 10.23 -61.61 -20.23
N LYS A 937 10.86 -62.19 -19.19
CA LYS A 937 10.89 -63.64 -18.98
C LYS A 937 9.50 -64.25 -18.83
N ASN A 938 8.54 -63.56 -18.24
CA ASN A 938 7.16 -64.06 -18.11
C ASN A 938 6.31 -63.91 -19.38
N ARG A 939 6.88 -63.37 -20.46
CA ARG A 939 6.27 -63.28 -21.79
C ARG A 939 6.99 -64.12 -22.86
N ILE A 940 8.09 -64.79 -22.49
CA ILE A 940 8.91 -65.60 -23.39
C ILE A 940 9.14 -66.98 -22.74
N GLU A 941 8.48 -68.02 -23.25
CA GLU A 941 8.51 -69.36 -22.63
C GLU A 941 9.89 -70.02 -22.67
N TRP A 942 10.69 -69.77 -23.72
CA TRP A 942 12.02 -70.34 -23.90
C TRP A 942 13.13 -69.65 -23.09
N LEU A 943 12.82 -68.56 -22.38
CA LEU A 943 13.77 -67.70 -21.68
C LEU A 943 13.69 -67.88 -20.15
N SER A 944 14.85 -68.06 -19.51
CA SER A 944 14.95 -68.13 -18.05
C SER A 944 15.25 -66.76 -17.41
N TYR A 945 14.90 -66.60 -16.14
CA TYR A 945 15.49 -65.57 -15.28
C TYR A 945 16.54 -66.28 -14.44
N PHE A 946 17.80 -65.93 -14.61
CA PHE A 946 18.91 -66.64 -13.98
C PHE A 946 20.03 -65.65 -13.67
N PHE A 947 20.33 -65.49 -12.39
CA PHE A 947 21.47 -64.70 -11.91
C PHE A 947 22.69 -65.62 -11.81
N PRO A 948 23.76 -65.44 -12.63
CA PRO A 948 24.94 -66.29 -12.54
C PRO A 948 25.65 -66.21 -11.18
N PRO A 949 26.30 -67.29 -10.71
CA PRO A 949 27.15 -67.26 -9.51
C PRO A 949 28.38 -66.34 -9.58
N SER A 950 28.78 -65.88 -10.78
CA SER A 950 29.92 -65.00 -10.98
C SER A 950 29.81 -64.24 -12.32
N GLN A 951 30.02 -62.91 -12.28
CA GLN A 951 29.99 -62.04 -13.46
C GLN A 951 31.10 -60.98 -13.38
N THR A 952 31.73 -60.66 -14.53
CA THR A 952 32.81 -59.66 -14.61
C THR A 952 32.51 -58.48 -15.55
N SER A 953 31.58 -58.63 -16.50
CA SER A 953 31.12 -57.55 -17.38
C SER A 953 30.25 -56.48 -16.68
N PRO A 954 29.27 -56.83 -15.81
CA PRO A 954 28.24 -55.89 -15.38
C PRO A 954 28.76 -54.60 -14.72
N GLN A 955 29.91 -54.68 -14.02
CA GLN A 955 30.54 -53.55 -13.36
C GLN A 955 31.00 -52.43 -14.33
N TYR A 956 31.17 -52.73 -15.62
CA TYR A 956 31.58 -51.76 -16.64
C TYR A 956 30.40 -51.12 -17.36
N VAL A 957 29.29 -51.85 -17.55
CA VAL A 957 28.18 -51.41 -18.40
C VAL A 957 26.87 -51.32 -17.63
N THR A 958 26.27 -52.46 -17.30
CA THR A 958 24.92 -52.54 -16.74
C THR A 958 24.79 -51.93 -15.35
N ILE A 959 25.71 -52.21 -14.41
CA ILE A 959 25.69 -51.66 -13.04
C ILE A 959 25.82 -50.11 -13.05
N PRO A 960 26.79 -49.51 -13.77
CA PRO A 960 26.86 -48.05 -13.95
C PRO A 960 25.61 -47.40 -14.56
N LEU A 961 24.83 -48.12 -15.37
CA LEU A 961 23.54 -47.65 -15.92
C LEU A 961 22.45 -47.64 -14.84
N ILE A 962 22.27 -48.73 -14.10
CA ILE A 962 21.29 -48.82 -12.99
C ILE A 962 21.60 -47.79 -11.90
N GLN A 963 22.87 -47.68 -11.49
CA GLN A 963 23.34 -46.64 -10.57
C GLN A 963 23.23 -45.22 -11.17
N GLY A 964 23.05 -45.11 -12.49
CA GLY A 964 22.73 -43.89 -13.20
C GLY A 964 21.24 -43.54 -13.28
N GLY A 965 20.37 -44.35 -12.68
CA GLY A 965 18.91 -44.19 -12.77
C GLY A 965 18.28 -44.75 -14.06
N ILE A 966 19.06 -45.44 -14.90
CA ILE A 966 18.58 -46.08 -16.13
C ILE A 966 18.26 -47.56 -15.82
N PRO A 967 17.00 -48.02 -15.92
CA PRO A 967 16.67 -49.44 -15.82
C PRO A 967 17.45 -50.23 -16.86
N ALA A 968 18.26 -51.19 -16.43
CA ALA A 968 19.18 -51.90 -17.33
C ALA A 968 19.31 -53.38 -16.97
N ILE A 969 19.29 -54.23 -17.99
CA ILE A 969 19.34 -55.69 -17.87
C ILE A 969 20.41 -56.27 -18.79
N ILE A 970 20.82 -57.51 -18.52
CA ILE A 970 21.62 -58.32 -19.43
C ILE A 970 20.73 -59.39 -20.05
N TYR A 971 20.90 -59.64 -21.35
CA TYR A 971 20.32 -60.77 -22.08
C TYR A 971 21.44 -61.64 -22.66
N GLU A 972 21.47 -62.90 -22.23
CA GLU A 972 22.46 -63.91 -22.60
C GLU A 972 21.84 -64.96 -23.54
N THR A 973 22.34 -65.06 -24.77
CA THR A 973 22.00 -66.13 -25.72
C THR A 973 22.96 -67.32 -25.62
N TYR A 974 22.70 -68.42 -26.34
CA TYR A 974 23.56 -69.61 -26.33
C TYR A 974 24.51 -69.63 -27.53
N THR A 975 25.82 -69.61 -27.31
CA THR A 975 26.86 -69.47 -28.36
C THR A 975 26.88 -70.61 -29.39
N TYR A 976 26.32 -71.78 -29.07
CA TYR A 976 26.35 -72.97 -29.93
C TYR A 976 24.99 -73.35 -30.56
N GLU A 977 24.01 -72.44 -30.58
CA GLU A 977 22.81 -72.63 -31.41
C GLU A 977 23.03 -72.19 -32.87
N SER A 978 22.14 -72.57 -33.79
CA SER A 978 22.21 -72.06 -35.16
C SER A 978 21.78 -70.59 -35.22
N TYR A 979 22.36 -69.84 -36.17
CA TYR A 979 22.06 -68.41 -36.31
C TYR A 979 20.56 -68.15 -36.50
N ASP A 980 19.84 -69.01 -37.23
CA ASP A 980 18.39 -68.91 -37.41
C ASP A 980 17.60 -68.96 -36.09
N VAL A 981 18.08 -69.75 -35.12
CA VAL A 981 17.48 -69.85 -33.78
C VAL A 981 17.78 -68.60 -32.97
N THR A 982 19.04 -68.11 -32.96
CA THR A 982 19.37 -66.82 -32.33
C THR A 982 18.57 -65.67 -32.97
N ARG A 983 18.34 -65.72 -34.28
CA ARG A 983 17.60 -64.72 -35.05
C ARG A 983 16.11 -64.73 -34.75
N SER A 984 15.50 -65.91 -34.59
CA SER A 984 14.11 -66.05 -34.13
C SER A 984 13.96 -65.55 -32.69
N HIS A 985 14.84 -65.97 -31.78
CA HIS A 985 14.84 -65.50 -30.40
C HIS A 985 15.05 -63.98 -30.29
N ALA A 986 15.85 -63.38 -31.16
CA ALA A 986 16.03 -61.92 -31.22
C ALA A 986 14.73 -61.19 -31.64
N ASN A 987 13.97 -61.74 -32.58
CA ASN A 987 12.70 -61.17 -33.01
C ASN A 987 11.64 -61.23 -31.88
N ASP A 988 11.47 -62.41 -31.27
CA ASP A 988 10.59 -62.60 -30.11
C ASP A 988 10.93 -61.62 -28.97
N PHE A 989 12.22 -61.50 -28.66
CA PHE A 989 12.72 -60.64 -27.59
C PHE A 989 12.43 -59.16 -27.85
N VAL A 990 12.73 -58.67 -29.06
CA VAL A 990 12.44 -57.28 -29.46
C VAL A 990 10.94 -57.00 -29.41
N SER A 991 10.09 -57.93 -29.90
CA SER A 991 8.64 -57.77 -29.86
C SER A 991 8.08 -57.73 -28.42
N VAL A 992 8.62 -58.54 -27.52
CA VAL A 992 8.21 -58.53 -26.10
C VAL A 992 8.67 -57.27 -25.37
N VAL A 993 9.84 -56.73 -25.70
CA VAL A 993 10.35 -55.46 -25.17
C VAL A 993 9.48 -54.28 -25.63
N ASP A 994 9.03 -54.28 -26.89
CA ASP A 994 8.15 -53.24 -27.44
C ASP A 994 6.73 -53.26 -26.84
N GLY A 995 6.32 -54.37 -26.22
CA GLY A 995 5.08 -54.47 -25.44
C GLY A 995 5.19 -54.08 -23.96
N LEU A 996 6.35 -53.64 -23.46
CA LEU A 996 6.54 -53.30 -22.04
C LEU A 996 5.96 -51.93 -21.69
N ALA A 997 5.38 -51.78 -20.51
CA ALA A 997 4.97 -50.48 -19.97
C ALA A 997 6.14 -49.83 -19.20
N PHE A 998 6.27 -48.49 -19.34
CA PHE A 998 7.35 -47.65 -18.79
C PHE A 998 6.79 -46.38 -18.13
#